data_AF-A0A937NC88-F1
#
_entry.id   AF-A0A937NC88-F1
#
_cell.length_a   1.000
_cell.length_b   1.000
_cell.length_c   1.000
_cell.angle_alpha   90.00
_cell.angle_beta   90.00
_cell.angle_gamma   90.00
#
_symmetry.space_group_name_H-M   'P 1'
#
loop_
_entity.id
_entity.type
_entity.pdbx_description
1 polymer ?
#
loop_
_entity_poly.entity_id
_entity_poly.type
_entity_poly.pdbx_seq_one_letter_code
_entity_poly.pdbx_strand_id
1 'polypeptide(L)'
;MRKSIALIATVVAGFVLMPSGSAMSADPPVPHALEARQFLDATGVTGGLVVHLGCGDGELTAALCSSDSYLIHGLDTDAGNVAAARQHIHSRGLYGKVSVARFDGKRLPYAENLVNLVVVSDMCEVTEEEMLRVLAPGGVALFHNRQSKIENRELLKPWPTSIDDWTHFMYDRTGNPVSKDNVVGPPRRLQWIGEPKWDRSHEELASLSAMVSAGGRVFYIMDEGPRASIRLPAKWMLVARDAFNGVVLWKRPIETWQPHLHAFRSGPANLALRLVAVKDRVYVTLGLDAAVCALDAATGKTLLTYAGTEGATQILHCGSTLVALVGDTKIVAVESESGKQLWQRDIDLAAYPTVAVCGGKVVYQTLQSVNCLELDSGKPIWQAACPMSFGKSNKLPSWGTPALVATEDIAYSADFTTLRAMSMADGRKLWDAPTNVYFHARPFVAVIDGIAWTNLTGDTHLSVTGHDGRTGEIRRTIEPPQDMYPSLGHARCYLPKATTRYILSARCGTEFVDLKTGEMRLHHWARGTCQYGVMPSGGLLYAPPHSCACEMRMKLEGFFALAPEGQRSEVSGQRSERLEKGPAYDQIAHRQWKIENPHDWPTYRGNSARSGANETSVPHQLNVAWQADIGGKPSAVTVAAGKAFVASVDAHTVHALDTESGSRLWSYTTGGRVDSPPTICRFVVPPSGGSGEVDDDAKSTKQPPKGGTTSSLCLFGSADGWVYCLRANDGELVWRFRAAPEERHVVVHGQLESAWPVHGSVLVLGDEAVVSAGRSSYLDGGIHVYRLQPATGKMISETVLYSPDPKTHFQPTTNGRPERLSGVKSDILSSDGDAVYMRHLKLDFERGSQTQLGLHLYCPTGFLDDTWWHRSYWLYAREFLLGLGQPSCPGNGWNDWWNLGNVVPSGRIMVYDDQCFYGYGRNLYPGYMGGQWRAGEAYQLFASPRNAAEIAPDELLELVKQMRVKKGRHTDISYRWTAGVPMSVRAMALAGQTLFIAGPPDAEKPEVPNRLTLVNPDEALAAFEGQRGAILSAVSAADGKCLSELKLDAMPVWDGMAVAQGRLFLSMVDGKVLCMSGKNETKGD
;
A
#
# COMPACT_ATOMS: atom_id res chain seq x y z
N MET A 1 -68.11 13.59 -55.09
CA MET A 1 -68.24 14.71 -54.13
C MET A 1 -68.91 14.17 -52.87
N ARG A 2 -68.62 14.49 -51.60
CA ARG A 2 -67.55 15.16 -50.79
C ARG A 2 -67.89 14.72 -49.32
N LYS A 3 -67.04 14.45 -48.32
CA LYS A 3 -65.59 14.18 -48.07
C LYS A 3 -65.58 13.19 -46.86
N SER A 4 -64.62 12.26 -46.66
CA SER A 4 -63.25 12.41 -46.12
C SER A 4 -63.22 13.04 -44.71
N ILE A 5 -62.57 12.50 -43.66
CA ILE A 5 -61.52 11.44 -43.54
C ILE A 5 -61.83 10.49 -42.36
N ALA A 6 -61.29 9.26 -42.37
CA ALA A 6 -61.28 8.33 -41.23
C ALA A 6 -59.84 7.94 -40.82
N LEU A 7 -59.65 7.48 -39.58
CA LEU A 7 -58.38 6.98 -39.04
C LEU A 7 -58.57 5.56 -38.48
N ILE A 8 -57.57 4.69 -38.59
CA ILE A 8 -57.67 3.26 -38.26
C ILE A 8 -56.75 2.92 -37.08
N ALA A 9 -57.24 2.04 -36.19
CA ALA A 9 -56.46 1.35 -35.17
C ALA A 9 -56.53 -0.17 -35.41
N THR A 10 -55.50 -0.90 -35.01
CA THR A 10 -55.45 -2.37 -35.12
C THR A 10 -54.79 -2.97 -33.87
N VAL A 11 -55.29 -4.14 -33.45
CA VAL A 11 -54.89 -4.88 -32.24
C VAL A 11 -54.14 -6.15 -32.65
N VAL A 12 -53.17 -6.59 -31.83
CA VAL A 12 -52.80 -8.01 -31.74
C VAL A 12 -52.67 -8.40 -30.27
N ALA A 13 -53.38 -9.45 -29.88
CA ALA A 13 -53.13 -10.24 -28.68
C ALA A 13 -52.87 -11.70 -29.12
N GLY A 14 -52.06 -12.44 -28.36
CA GLY A 14 -51.45 -13.68 -28.85
C GLY A 14 -52.30 -14.95 -28.71
N PHE A 15 -51.80 -16.03 -29.33
CA PHE A 15 -52.13 -17.41 -29.01
C PHE A 15 -50.88 -18.31 -29.15
N VAL A 16 -50.92 -19.51 -28.55
CA VAL A 16 -49.75 -20.37 -28.32
C VAL A 16 -49.36 -21.19 -29.56
N LEU A 17 -48.05 -21.28 -29.84
CA LEU A 17 -47.39 -22.39 -30.55
C LEU A 17 -45.91 -22.48 -30.12
N MET A 18 -45.33 -23.70 -30.12
CA MET A 18 -43.97 -23.95 -29.62
C MET A 18 -42.89 -23.61 -30.67
N PRO A 19 -41.79 -22.92 -30.28
CA PRO A 19 -40.55 -22.94 -31.04
C PRO A 19 -39.67 -24.12 -30.59
N SER A 20 -39.41 -25.05 -31.50
CA SER A 20 -38.50 -26.18 -31.28
C SER A 20 -37.04 -25.80 -31.50
N GLY A 21 -36.13 -26.26 -30.62
CA GLY A 21 -34.73 -26.50 -31.01
C GLY A 21 -33.78 -25.31 -31.05
N SER A 22 -33.73 -24.48 -30.00
CA SER A 22 -32.53 -23.69 -29.72
C SER A 22 -31.48 -24.57 -29.03
N ALA A 23 -30.42 -24.94 -29.76
CA ALA A 23 -29.35 -25.77 -29.22
C ALA A 23 -28.54 -25.00 -28.15
N MET A 24 -28.71 -25.39 -26.88
CA MET A 24 -27.78 -24.98 -25.84
C MET A 24 -26.48 -25.78 -26.00
N SER A 25 -25.43 -25.14 -26.49
CA SER A 25 -24.06 -25.58 -26.25
C SER A 25 -23.70 -25.29 -24.78
N ALA A 26 -24.32 -26.05 -23.87
CA ALA A 26 -23.79 -26.21 -22.54
C ALA A 26 -22.55 -27.09 -22.67
N ASP A 27 -21.36 -26.48 -22.63
CA ASP A 27 -20.12 -27.25 -22.54
C ASP A 27 -20.19 -28.20 -21.35
N PRO A 28 -19.74 -29.46 -21.49
CA PRO A 28 -19.77 -30.41 -20.39
C PRO A 28 -18.91 -29.89 -19.23
N PRO A 29 -19.30 -30.12 -17.96
CA PRO A 29 -18.54 -29.66 -16.81
C PRO A 29 -17.14 -30.28 -16.83
N VAL A 30 -16.11 -29.45 -17.02
CA VAL A 30 -14.71 -29.86 -17.05
C VAL A 30 -14.35 -30.52 -15.71
N PRO A 31 -13.76 -31.74 -15.69
CA PRO A 31 -13.56 -32.50 -14.46
C PRO A 31 -12.88 -31.72 -13.33
N HIS A 32 -11.82 -30.97 -13.65
CA HIS A 32 -11.04 -30.20 -12.68
C HIS A 32 -11.82 -29.07 -11.99
N ALA A 33 -12.91 -28.56 -12.58
CA ALA A 33 -13.75 -27.55 -11.92
C ALA A 33 -14.64 -28.15 -10.82
N LEU A 34 -15.08 -29.41 -10.98
CA LEU A 34 -15.79 -30.15 -9.94
C LEU A 34 -14.82 -30.61 -8.84
N GLU A 35 -13.63 -31.05 -9.23
CA GLU A 35 -12.55 -31.50 -8.34
C GLU A 35 -12.00 -30.38 -7.45
N ALA A 36 -11.63 -29.22 -8.04
CA ALA A 36 -11.20 -28.05 -7.29
C ALA A 36 -12.25 -27.61 -6.25
N ARG A 37 -13.54 -27.67 -6.62
CA ARG A 37 -14.64 -27.42 -5.69
C ARG A 37 -14.71 -28.46 -4.58
N GLN A 38 -14.57 -29.75 -4.88
CA GLN A 38 -14.55 -30.80 -3.86
C GLN A 38 -13.41 -30.60 -2.85
N PHE A 39 -12.23 -30.12 -3.28
CA PHE A 39 -11.12 -29.83 -2.37
C PHE A 39 -11.41 -28.64 -1.44
N LEU A 40 -12.02 -27.57 -1.96
CA LEU A 40 -12.42 -26.40 -1.17
C LEU A 40 -13.58 -26.72 -0.22
N ASP A 41 -14.60 -27.44 -0.69
CA ASP A 41 -15.76 -27.86 0.10
C ASP A 41 -15.37 -28.88 1.21
N ALA A 42 -14.36 -29.73 0.97
CA ALA A 42 -13.85 -30.69 1.97
C ALA A 42 -12.98 -30.02 3.05
N THR A 43 -12.03 -29.17 2.65
CA THR A 43 -11.10 -28.50 3.58
C THR A 43 -11.70 -27.30 4.30
N GLY A 44 -12.85 -26.80 3.87
CA GLY A 44 -13.52 -25.63 4.46
C GLY A 44 -12.80 -24.30 4.20
N VAL A 45 -11.82 -24.27 3.29
CA VAL A 45 -11.02 -23.06 3.01
C VAL A 45 -11.79 -22.11 2.09
N THR A 46 -12.40 -21.08 2.69
CA THR A 46 -13.28 -20.11 2.01
C THR A 46 -12.56 -18.95 1.29
N GLY A 47 -11.25 -19.01 1.13
CA GLY A 47 -10.43 -17.94 0.54
C GLY A 47 -8.99 -17.94 1.05
N GLY A 48 -8.24 -16.91 0.67
CA GLY A 48 -6.84 -16.71 1.04
C GLY A 48 -5.84 -17.22 -0.01
N LEU A 49 -4.64 -17.60 0.42
CA LEU A 49 -3.57 -18.12 -0.44
C LEU A 49 -3.66 -19.65 -0.56
N VAL A 50 -3.75 -20.14 -1.79
CA VAL A 50 -3.70 -21.57 -2.13
C VAL A 50 -2.43 -21.88 -2.92
N VAL A 51 -1.75 -22.97 -2.59
CA VAL A 51 -0.55 -23.45 -3.28
C VAL A 51 -0.81 -24.83 -3.85
N HIS A 52 -0.46 -25.07 -5.11
CA HIS A 52 -0.64 -26.36 -5.80
C HIS A 52 0.72 -26.94 -6.19
N LEU A 53 1.14 -28.04 -5.56
CA LEU A 53 2.42 -28.72 -5.83
C LEU A 53 2.24 -29.82 -6.87
N GLY A 54 3.14 -29.89 -7.85
CA GLY A 54 3.00 -30.77 -9.01
C GLY A 54 1.94 -30.24 -9.98
N CYS A 55 2.02 -28.95 -10.31
CA CYS A 55 0.92 -28.22 -10.95
C CYS A 55 0.67 -28.56 -12.43
N GLY A 56 1.61 -29.25 -13.11
CA GLY A 56 1.41 -29.85 -14.43
C GLY A 56 1.08 -28.85 -15.54
N ASP A 57 -0.02 -29.10 -16.26
CA ASP A 57 -0.55 -28.25 -17.34
C ASP A 57 -1.33 -27.01 -16.84
N GLY A 58 -1.53 -26.88 -15.53
CA GLY A 58 -2.20 -25.75 -14.91
C GLY A 58 -3.73 -25.79 -14.90
N GLU A 59 -4.41 -26.81 -15.44
CA GLU A 59 -5.89 -26.83 -15.51
C GLU A 59 -6.53 -26.76 -14.11
N LEU A 60 -6.11 -27.67 -13.21
CA LEU A 60 -6.54 -27.70 -11.81
C LEU A 60 -6.09 -26.43 -11.05
N THR A 61 -4.90 -25.89 -11.37
CA THR A 61 -4.38 -24.65 -10.78
C THR A 61 -5.27 -23.45 -11.12
N ALA A 62 -5.77 -23.37 -12.36
CA ALA A 62 -6.73 -22.36 -12.76
C ALA A 62 -8.11 -22.59 -12.11
N ALA A 63 -8.56 -23.85 -12.03
CA ALA A 63 -9.85 -24.23 -11.45
C ALA A 63 -9.98 -23.93 -9.94
N LEU A 64 -8.89 -23.97 -9.18
CA LEU A 64 -8.85 -23.58 -7.76
C LEU A 64 -9.18 -22.08 -7.53
N CYS A 65 -9.09 -21.23 -8.56
CA CYS A 65 -9.42 -19.80 -8.50
C CYS A 65 -10.94 -19.56 -8.57
N SER A 66 -11.71 -20.16 -7.65
CA SER A 66 -13.17 -20.21 -7.72
C SER A 66 -13.90 -18.87 -7.45
N SER A 67 -13.24 -17.89 -6.84
CA SER A 67 -13.76 -16.54 -6.60
C SER A 67 -12.63 -15.51 -6.46
N ASP A 68 -12.97 -14.22 -6.28
CA ASP A 68 -11.99 -13.17 -5.96
C ASP A 68 -11.44 -13.23 -4.53
N SER A 69 -11.97 -14.11 -3.69
CA SER A 69 -11.48 -14.39 -2.35
C SER A 69 -10.18 -15.20 -2.32
N TYR A 70 -9.70 -15.70 -3.47
CA TYR A 70 -8.54 -16.59 -3.59
C TYR A 70 -7.40 -16.01 -4.43
N LEU A 71 -6.16 -16.27 -3.98
CA LEU A 71 -4.91 -16.08 -4.71
C LEU A 71 -4.23 -17.45 -4.85
N ILE A 72 -3.86 -17.86 -6.07
CA ILE A 72 -3.36 -19.22 -6.34
C ILE A 72 -1.92 -19.19 -6.88
N HIS A 73 -1.07 -20.09 -6.37
CA HIS A 73 0.29 -20.30 -6.91
C HIS A 73 0.58 -21.79 -7.16
N GLY A 74 0.77 -22.17 -8.42
CA GLY A 74 1.24 -23.51 -8.77
C GLY A 74 2.77 -23.60 -8.76
N LEU A 75 3.30 -24.67 -8.16
CA LEU A 75 4.73 -24.97 -8.12
C LEU A 75 4.99 -26.32 -8.79
N ASP A 76 6.02 -26.37 -9.63
CA ASP A 76 6.48 -27.58 -10.30
C ASP A 76 8.00 -27.61 -10.38
N THR A 77 8.61 -28.79 -10.51
CA THR A 77 10.06 -28.96 -10.64
C THR A 77 10.49 -28.98 -12.10
N ASP A 78 9.59 -29.36 -13.01
CA ASP A 78 9.83 -29.35 -14.45
C ASP A 78 9.55 -27.99 -15.10
N ALA A 79 10.41 -27.61 -16.05
CA ALA A 79 10.29 -26.33 -16.75
C ALA A 79 9.23 -26.36 -17.88
N GLY A 80 8.95 -27.53 -18.46
CA GLY A 80 7.91 -27.74 -19.46
C GLY A 80 6.51 -27.63 -18.86
N ASN A 81 6.27 -28.27 -17.71
CA ASN A 81 5.05 -28.10 -16.91
C ASN A 81 4.78 -26.61 -16.63
N VAL A 82 5.76 -25.90 -16.04
CA VAL A 82 5.62 -24.45 -15.76
C VAL A 82 5.31 -23.63 -17.02
N ALA A 83 5.91 -23.97 -18.17
CA ALA A 83 5.61 -23.30 -19.43
C ALA A 83 4.18 -23.57 -19.94
N ALA A 84 3.73 -24.83 -19.88
CA ALA A 84 2.37 -25.23 -20.26
C ALA A 84 1.31 -24.57 -19.36
N ALA A 85 1.52 -24.61 -18.04
CA ALA A 85 0.65 -23.95 -17.07
C ALA A 85 0.57 -22.44 -17.27
N ARG A 86 1.69 -21.76 -17.58
CA ARG A 86 1.68 -20.34 -17.97
C ARG A 86 0.81 -20.09 -19.19
N GLN A 87 0.95 -20.91 -20.23
CA GLN A 87 0.15 -20.79 -21.45
C GLN A 87 -1.34 -21.02 -21.20
N HIS A 88 -1.71 -22.05 -20.41
CA HIS A 88 -3.10 -22.29 -20.02
C HIS A 88 -3.68 -21.10 -19.24
N ILE A 89 -3.02 -20.67 -18.16
CA ILE A 89 -3.52 -19.60 -17.28
C ILE A 89 -3.65 -18.25 -18.02
N HIS A 90 -2.70 -17.94 -18.91
CA HIS A 90 -2.80 -16.77 -19.80
C HIS A 90 -3.99 -16.87 -20.76
N SER A 91 -4.26 -18.05 -21.35
CA SER A 91 -5.42 -18.25 -22.23
C SER A 91 -6.77 -18.03 -21.53
N ARG A 92 -6.81 -18.17 -20.19
CA ARG A 92 -7.98 -17.90 -19.34
C ARG A 92 -8.07 -16.45 -18.85
N GLY A 93 -7.06 -15.62 -19.11
CA GLY A 93 -6.98 -14.24 -18.59
C GLY A 93 -6.77 -14.16 -17.07
N LEU A 94 -6.29 -15.23 -16.43
CA LEU A 94 -6.20 -15.35 -14.97
C LEU A 94 -4.81 -15.03 -14.40
N TYR A 95 -3.82 -14.74 -15.25
CA TYR A 95 -2.42 -14.66 -14.80
C TYR A 95 -2.19 -13.53 -13.80
N GLY A 96 -1.42 -13.82 -12.75
CA GLY A 96 -1.16 -12.93 -11.62
C GLY A 96 -2.03 -13.24 -10.41
N LYS A 97 -3.35 -13.38 -10.60
CA LYS A 97 -4.26 -13.92 -9.56
C LYS A 97 -4.14 -15.45 -9.44
N VAL A 98 -3.82 -16.09 -10.56
CA VAL A 98 -3.20 -17.41 -10.61
C VAL A 98 -1.81 -17.22 -11.22
N SER A 99 -0.75 -17.62 -10.54
CA SER A 99 0.61 -17.63 -11.11
C SER A 99 1.22 -19.02 -11.00
N VAL A 100 2.32 -19.27 -11.72
CA VAL A 100 3.12 -20.48 -11.53
C VAL A 100 4.62 -20.20 -11.61
N ALA A 101 5.40 -20.90 -10.78
CA ALA A 101 6.85 -20.81 -10.72
C ALA A 101 7.50 -22.20 -10.64
N ARG A 102 8.76 -22.26 -11.08
CA ARG A 102 9.61 -23.43 -10.89
C ARG A 102 10.29 -23.35 -9.52
N PHE A 103 10.35 -24.47 -8.79
CA PHE A 103 11.06 -24.57 -7.50
C PHE A 103 11.99 -25.80 -7.44
N ASP A 104 12.70 -25.95 -6.33
CA ASP A 104 13.71 -27.01 -6.12
C ASP A 104 13.13 -28.39 -5.72
N GLY A 105 11.82 -28.48 -5.51
CA GLY A 105 11.14 -29.69 -5.04
C GLY A 105 11.26 -29.95 -3.54
N LYS A 106 11.84 -29.02 -2.75
CA LYS A 106 12.25 -29.24 -1.35
C LYS A 106 11.78 -28.15 -0.40
N ARG A 107 11.99 -26.88 -0.76
CA ARG A 107 11.68 -25.73 0.09
C ARG A 107 10.58 -24.89 -0.53
N LEU A 108 9.53 -24.62 0.23
CA LEU A 108 8.41 -23.80 -0.18
C LEU A 108 8.76 -22.31 0.02
N PRO A 109 8.81 -21.50 -1.05
CA PRO A 109 9.42 -20.17 -1.03
C PRO A 109 8.48 -19.11 -0.43
N TYR A 110 7.94 -19.33 0.77
CA TYR A 110 6.99 -18.44 1.44
C TYR A 110 7.46 -18.06 2.85
N ALA A 111 6.97 -16.91 3.32
CA ALA A 111 6.99 -16.58 4.73
C ALA A 111 6.27 -17.66 5.57
N GLU A 112 6.61 -17.73 6.87
CA GLU A 112 5.88 -18.55 7.84
C GLU A 112 4.41 -18.13 7.88
N ASN A 113 3.50 -19.07 8.17
CA ASN A 113 2.08 -18.80 8.40
C ASN A 113 1.29 -18.22 7.20
N LEU A 114 1.81 -18.21 5.97
CA LEU A 114 1.21 -17.48 4.84
C LEU A 114 0.07 -18.22 4.09
N VAL A 115 0.06 -19.56 4.06
CA VAL A 115 -0.75 -20.36 3.11
C VAL A 115 -1.99 -20.97 3.78
N ASN A 116 -3.19 -20.78 3.23
CA ASN A 116 -4.42 -21.38 3.79
C ASN A 116 -4.61 -22.85 3.37
N LEU A 117 -4.27 -23.17 2.12
CA LEU A 117 -4.38 -24.52 1.56
C LEU A 117 -3.15 -24.88 0.72
N VAL A 118 -2.56 -26.05 0.96
CA VAL A 118 -1.61 -26.69 0.05
C VAL A 118 -2.30 -27.90 -0.58
N VAL A 119 -2.42 -27.94 -1.91
CA VAL A 119 -2.86 -29.13 -2.67
C VAL A 119 -1.62 -29.82 -3.21
N VAL A 120 -1.41 -31.09 -2.87
CA VAL A 120 -0.25 -31.89 -3.30
C VAL A 120 -0.74 -32.90 -4.34
N SER A 121 -0.43 -32.66 -5.62
CA SER A 121 -0.87 -33.52 -6.75
C SER A 121 0.25 -34.38 -7.35
N ASP A 122 1.49 -34.14 -6.93
CA ASP A 122 2.66 -35.01 -7.12
C ASP A 122 3.58 -34.89 -5.89
N MET A 123 4.25 -35.98 -5.52
CA MET A 123 5.01 -36.10 -4.27
C MET A 123 6.47 -35.66 -4.45
N CYS A 124 6.67 -34.35 -4.37
CA CYS A 124 7.99 -33.73 -4.23
C CYS A 124 8.64 -34.03 -2.85
N GLU A 125 9.95 -33.78 -2.71
CA GLU A 125 10.75 -33.96 -1.47
C GLU A 125 10.44 -32.94 -0.35
N VAL A 126 9.29 -32.25 -0.40
CA VAL A 126 8.82 -31.30 0.63
C VAL A 126 8.31 -32.07 1.85
N THR A 127 8.83 -31.73 3.04
CA THR A 127 8.45 -32.40 4.30
C THR A 127 7.14 -31.86 4.89
N GLU A 128 6.48 -32.64 5.74
CA GLU A 128 5.32 -32.18 6.52
C GLU A 128 5.68 -31.00 7.44
N GLU A 129 6.91 -30.94 7.96
CA GLU A 129 7.44 -29.81 8.72
C GLU A 129 7.50 -28.52 7.88
N GLU A 130 7.97 -28.61 6.63
CA GLU A 130 8.03 -27.47 5.71
C GLU A 130 6.62 -27.00 5.28
N MET A 131 5.68 -27.93 5.10
CA MET A 131 4.26 -27.59 4.89
C MET A 131 3.69 -26.89 6.14
N LEU A 132 3.88 -27.45 7.34
CA LEU A 132 3.45 -26.83 8.60
C LEU A 132 4.14 -25.48 8.88
N ARG A 133 5.34 -25.22 8.35
CA ARG A 133 5.98 -23.90 8.43
C ARG A 133 5.19 -22.85 7.66
N VAL A 134 4.85 -23.14 6.40
CA VAL A 134 4.19 -22.16 5.50
C VAL A 134 2.69 -22.07 5.67
N LEU A 135 2.01 -23.13 6.13
CA LEU A 135 0.57 -23.10 6.41
C LEU A 135 0.24 -22.05 7.48
N ALA A 136 -0.85 -21.31 7.31
CA ALA A 136 -1.45 -20.44 8.31
C ALA A 136 -2.04 -21.27 9.48
N PRO A 137 -2.18 -20.70 10.69
CA PRO A 137 -2.96 -21.31 11.77
C PRO A 137 -4.37 -21.73 11.30
N GLY A 138 -4.70 -23.02 11.41
CA GLY A 138 -5.94 -23.60 10.88
C GLY A 138 -5.93 -23.94 9.38
N GLY A 139 -4.82 -23.69 8.67
CA GLY A 139 -4.64 -24.10 7.27
C GLY A 139 -4.33 -25.59 7.11
N VAL A 140 -4.59 -26.12 5.92
CA VAL A 140 -4.56 -27.57 5.62
C VAL A 140 -3.62 -27.87 4.45
N ALA A 141 -2.86 -28.97 4.50
CA ALA A 141 -2.34 -29.61 3.29
C ALA A 141 -3.16 -30.86 2.95
N LEU A 142 -3.65 -30.93 1.71
CA LEU A 142 -4.49 -31.98 1.14
C LEU A 142 -3.69 -32.78 0.13
N PHE A 143 -3.63 -34.10 0.31
CA PHE A 143 -2.87 -35.01 -0.55
C PHE A 143 -3.79 -35.67 -1.59
N HIS A 144 -3.43 -35.54 -2.86
CA HIS A 144 -4.21 -35.99 -4.02
C HIS A 144 -3.33 -36.79 -4.99
N ASN A 145 -3.89 -37.85 -5.55
CA ASN A 145 -3.25 -38.64 -6.60
C ASN A 145 -4.11 -38.58 -7.87
N ARG A 146 -3.50 -38.11 -8.98
CA ARG A 146 -4.14 -37.98 -10.30
C ARG A 146 -4.78 -39.27 -10.84
N GLN A 147 -4.49 -40.44 -10.26
CA GLN A 147 -5.01 -41.73 -10.72
C GLN A 147 -6.29 -42.21 -10.00
N SER A 148 -6.59 -41.78 -8.76
CA SER A 148 -7.91 -41.98 -8.12
C SER A 148 -8.03 -41.39 -6.70
N LYS A 149 -9.00 -40.48 -6.54
CA LYS A 149 -9.55 -39.97 -5.27
C LYS A 149 -8.58 -39.18 -4.37
N ILE A 150 -9.17 -38.39 -3.48
CA ILE A 150 -8.49 -37.78 -2.33
C ILE A 150 -7.94 -38.91 -1.45
N GLU A 151 -6.66 -38.87 -1.11
CA GLU A 151 -6.15 -39.70 -0.02
C GLU A 151 -6.62 -39.08 1.30
N ASN A 152 -7.16 -39.89 2.22
CA ASN A 152 -7.66 -39.43 3.52
C ASN A 152 -6.51 -39.08 4.50
N ARG A 153 -5.55 -38.28 4.03
CA ARG A 153 -4.44 -37.69 4.77
C ARG A 153 -4.55 -36.18 4.59
N GLU A 154 -5.11 -35.51 5.59
CA GLU A 154 -5.09 -34.06 5.70
C GLU A 154 -4.11 -33.66 6.81
N LEU A 155 -3.20 -32.73 6.51
CA LEU A 155 -2.27 -32.17 7.48
C LEU A 155 -2.77 -30.80 7.92
N LEU A 156 -3.58 -30.78 8.97
CA LEU A 156 -4.08 -29.57 9.60
C LEU A 156 -3.00 -28.93 10.49
N LYS A 157 -2.71 -27.64 10.27
CA LYS A 157 -1.88 -26.87 11.21
C LYS A 157 -2.71 -26.44 12.42
N PRO A 158 -2.34 -26.85 13.66
CA PRO A 158 -3.09 -26.47 14.86
C PRO A 158 -3.02 -24.96 15.11
N TRP A 159 -4.08 -24.40 15.69
CA TRP A 159 -4.09 -23.01 16.14
C TRP A 159 -3.18 -22.84 17.37
N PRO A 160 -2.14 -21.98 17.34
CA PRO A 160 -1.24 -21.82 18.47
C PRO A 160 -1.94 -21.21 19.69
N THR A 161 -1.70 -21.77 20.88
CA THR A 161 -2.18 -21.20 22.16
C THR A 161 -1.40 -19.96 22.61
N SER A 162 -0.46 -19.50 21.79
CA SER A 162 0.42 -18.34 22.02
C SER A 162 -0.06 -17.06 21.34
N ILE A 163 -0.97 -17.17 20.37
CA ILE A 163 -1.58 -16.03 19.65
C ILE A 163 -3.02 -15.81 20.08
N ASP A 164 -3.51 -14.57 19.97
CA ASP A 164 -4.86 -14.21 20.42
C ASP A 164 -5.59 -13.26 19.43
N ASP A 165 -6.92 -13.33 19.45
CA ASP A 165 -7.81 -12.49 18.65
C ASP A 165 -7.98 -11.09 19.26
N TRP A 166 -8.43 -10.11 18.48
CA TRP A 166 -8.72 -8.74 18.93
C TRP A 166 -10.17 -8.41 18.64
N THR A 167 -11.06 -9.06 19.40
CA THR A 167 -12.49 -9.18 19.13
C THR A 167 -13.27 -7.87 19.15
N HIS A 168 -12.84 -6.89 19.95
CA HIS A 168 -13.46 -5.57 20.13
C HIS A 168 -12.38 -4.48 19.97
N PHE A 169 -12.77 -3.21 19.76
CA PHE A 169 -11.83 -2.08 19.63
C PHE A 169 -10.76 -2.03 20.73
N MET A 170 -11.17 -2.26 21.97
CA MET A 170 -10.33 -2.32 23.16
C MET A 170 -10.04 -3.77 23.57
N TYR A 171 -9.60 -4.58 22.60
CA TYR A 171 -9.34 -6.02 22.68
C TYR A 171 -10.58 -6.90 22.95
N ASP A 172 -11.25 -6.74 24.09
CA ASP A 172 -12.43 -7.52 24.46
C ASP A 172 -13.51 -6.68 25.18
N ARG A 173 -14.55 -7.38 25.66
CA ARG A 173 -15.71 -6.79 26.36
C ARG A 173 -15.38 -6.09 27.69
N THR A 174 -14.20 -6.29 28.27
CA THR A 174 -13.78 -5.66 29.54
C THR A 174 -13.34 -4.22 29.36
N GLY A 175 -13.06 -3.79 28.13
CA GLY A 175 -12.45 -2.50 27.81
C GLY A 175 -10.94 -2.44 28.04
N ASN A 176 -10.31 -3.53 28.52
CA ASN A 176 -8.87 -3.61 28.79
C ASN A 176 -8.09 -3.83 27.48
N PRO A 177 -7.26 -2.88 26.99
CA PRO A 177 -6.59 -2.96 25.70
C PRO A 177 -5.34 -3.88 25.73
N VAL A 178 -5.45 -5.05 26.35
CA VAL A 178 -4.34 -6.00 26.62
C VAL A 178 -4.63 -7.32 25.92
N SER A 179 -3.98 -7.55 24.78
CA SER A 179 -4.01 -8.87 24.15
C SER A 179 -3.25 -9.91 24.98
N LYS A 180 -3.75 -11.15 25.03
CA LYS A 180 -3.04 -12.27 25.68
C LYS A 180 -1.96 -12.88 24.78
N ASP A 181 -1.90 -12.44 23.52
CA ASP A 181 -0.88 -12.80 22.55
C ASP A 181 0.53 -12.54 23.10
N ASN A 182 1.35 -13.60 23.12
CA ASN A 182 2.74 -13.55 23.59
C ASN A 182 3.78 -13.65 22.47
N VAL A 183 3.33 -13.75 21.22
CA VAL A 183 4.17 -13.76 20.02
C VAL A 183 4.41 -12.36 19.50
N VAL A 184 3.40 -11.47 19.53
CA VAL A 184 3.55 -10.09 19.06
C VAL A 184 4.67 -9.38 19.81
N GLY A 185 5.63 -8.85 19.04
CA GLY A 185 6.76 -8.08 19.54
C GLY A 185 7.29 -7.08 18.51
N PRO A 186 8.41 -6.41 18.83
CA PRO A 186 9.06 -5.43 17.96
C PRO A 186 9.25 -5.93 16.52
N PRO A 187 8.67 -5.25 15.49
CA PRO A 187 8.62 -5.77 14.13
C PRO A 187 9.99 -5.76 13.45
N ARG A 188 10.30 -6.85 12.74
CA ARG A 188 11.58 -7.07 12.03
C ARG A 188 11.39 -7.61 10.61
N ARG A 189 10.21 -8.15 10.29
CA ARG A 189 9.88 -8.77 9.01
C ARG A 189 8.52 -8.30 8.48
N LEU A 190 8.41 -8.20 7.17
CA LEU A 190 7.12 -8.06 6.49
C LEU A 190 6.39 -9.41 6.42
N GLN A 191 5.10 -9.42 6.74
CA GLN A 191 4.20 -10.55 6.50
C GLN A 191 3.37 -10.33 5.22
N TRP A 192 2.69 -9.18 5.11
CA TRP A 192 1.96 -8.77 3.90
C TRP A 192 1.74 -7.26 3.81
N ILE A 193 1.42 -6.78 2.59
CA ILE A 193 0.95 -5.41 2.30
C ILE A 193 -0.40 -5.49 1.55
N GLY A 194 -1.35 -4.66 1.93
CA GLY A 194 -2.65 -4.51 1.26
C GLY A 194 -2.99 -3.06 0.92
N GLU A 195 -3.92 -2.90 -0.02
CA GLU A 195 -4.58 -1.62 -0.30
C GLU A 195 -5.50 -1.18 0.86
N PRO A 196 -5.76 0.14 1.01
CA PRO A 196 -5.22 1.24 0.19
C PRO A 196 -3.82 1.73 0.61
N LYS A 197 -3.02 2.28 -0.32
CA LYS A 197 -1.70 2.86 0.00
C LYS A 197 -1.73 4.02 1.03
N TRP A 198 -2.78 4.83 1.03
CA TRP A 198 -2.92 6.03 1.87
C TRP A 198 -4.37 6.25 2.33
N ASP A 199 -4.57 6.90 3.48
CA ASP A 199 -5.86 7.53 3.84
C ASP A 199 -6.05 8.81 3.02
N ARG A 200 -7.32 9.22 2.83
CA ARG A 200 -7.71 10.34 1.96
C ARG A 200 -7.25 11.71 2.45
N SER A 201 -7.40 12.01 3.75
CA SER A 201 -6.99 13.29 4.33
C SER A 201 -6.51 13.14 5.77
N HIS A 202 -5.71 14.10 6.23
CA HIS A 202 -5.34 14.32 7.63
C HIS A 202 -6.03 15.57 8.18
N GLU A 203 -6.58 16.41 7.32
CA GLU A 203 -7.22 17.67 7.64
C GLU A 203 -8.75 17.53 7.79
N GLU A 204 -9.28 16.34 7.50
CA GLU A 204 -10.68 15.92 7.64
C GLU A 204 -10.78 14.58 8.41
N LEU A 205 -11.82 13.77 8.18
CA LEU A 205 -12.06 12.50 8.89
C LEU A 205 -11.05 11.42 8.50
N ALA A 206 -10.59 10.61 9.46
CA ALA A 206 -9.72 9.48 9.20
C ALA A 206 -10.45 8.44 8.35
N SER A 207 -9.78 7.88 7.33
CA SER A 207 -10.45 6.98 6.39
C SER A 207 -10.84 5.66 7.03
N LEU A 208 -10.03 5.08 7.92
CA LEU A 208 -10.42 3.89 8.70
C LEU A 208 -11.10 4.29 10.01
N SER A 209 -12.33 3.80 10.22
CA SER A 209 -13.16 4.09 11.40
C SER A 209 -13.06 3.03 12.51
N ALA A 210 -12.90 1.76 12.13
CA ALA A 210 -12.95 0.62 13.04
C ALA A 210 -12.12 -0.54 12.48
N MET A 211 -11.52 -1.36 13.35
CA MET A 211 -10.87 -2.62 12.98
C MET A 211 -10.89 -3.60 14.17
N VAL A 212 -11.04 -4.89 13.88
CA VAL A 212 -11.00 -6.03 14.81
C VAL A 212 -10.39 -7.27 14.13
N SER A 213 -9.98 -8.27 14.89
CA SER A 213 -9.50 -9.57 14.38
C SER A 213 -10.23 -10.71 15.08
N ALA A 214 -10.71 -11.69 14.32
CA ALA A 214 -11.29 -12.93 14.84
C ALA A 214 -11.09 -14.10 13.87
N GLY A 215 -10.78 -15.29 14.39
CA GLY A 215 -10.85 -16.54 13.62
C GLY A 215 -10.05 -16.51 12.30
N GLY A 216 -8.83 -15.98 12.35
CA GLY A 216 -7.92 -15.88 11.20
C GLY A 216 -8.27 -14.78 10.18
N ARG A 217 -9.17 -13.85 10.53
CA ARG A 217 -9.64 -12.79 9.64
C ARG A 217 -9.59 -11.43 10.32
N VAL A 218 -9.19 -10.39 9.59
CA VAL A 218 -9.22 -8.99 10.03
C VAL A 218 -10.40 -8.28 9.34
N PHE A 219 -11.26 -7.66 10.16
CA PHE A 219 -12.44 -6.92 9.71
C PHE A 219 -12.26 -5.45 10.02
N TYR A 220 -12.59 -4.57 9.06
CA TYR A 220 -12.43 -3.12 9.24
C TYR A 220 -13.42 -2.31 8.41
N ILE A 221 -13.73 -1.09 8.86
CA ILE A 221 -14.60 -0.13 8.15
C ILE A 221 -13.75 1.03 7.65
N MET A 222 -13.77 1.29 6.34
CA MET A 222 -12.92 2.30 5.70
C MET A 222 -13.58 3.04 4.53
N ASP A 223 -13.30 4.34 4.39
CA ASP A 223 -13.55 5.13 3.18
C ASP A 223 -12.48 4.83 2.12
N GLU A 224 -12.85 4.03 1.11
CA GLU A 224 -11.99 3.70 -0.03
C GLU A 224 -12.12 4.70 -1.20
N GLY A 225 -12.73 5.87 -0.99
CA GLY A 225 -12.84 6.95 -1.98
C GLY A 225 -11.50 7.58 -2.40
N PRO A 226 -11.45 8.38 -3.48
CA PRO A 226 -10.19 8.85 -4.07
C PRO A 226 -9.25 9.59 -3.11
N ARG A 227 -7.94 9.26 -3.19
CA ARG A 227 -6.86 9.88 -2.40
C ARG A 227 -6.30 11.18 -3.02
N ALA A 228 -6.65 11.47 -4.28
CA ALA A 228 -6.22 12.67 -5.00
C ALA A 228 -6.82 13.98 -4.48
N SER A 229 -8.04 13.91 -3.95
CA SER A 229 -8.82 15.05 -3.48
C SER A 229 -9.87 14.60 -2.46
N ILE A 230 -9.89 15.28 -1.32
CA ILE A 230 -10.91 15.06 -0.29
C ILE A 230 -12.31 15.57 -0.70
N ARG A 231 -12.43 16.31 -1.81
CA ARG A 231 -13.70 16.86 -2.33
C ARG A 231 -14.58 15.85 -3.06
N LEU A 232 -13.98 14.76 -3.54
CA LEU A 232 -14.68 13.69 -4.24
C LEU A 232 -15.48 12.83 -3.24
N PRO A 233 -16.57 12.14 -3.67
CA PRO A 233 -17.38 11.30 -2.79
C PRO A 233 -16.58 10.27 -1.98
N ALA A 234 -17.11 9.94 -0.79
CA ALA A 234 -16.63 8.84 0.03
C ALA A 234 -17.23 7.50 -0.43
N LYS A 235 -16.49 6.41 -0.21
CA LYS A 235 -16.89 5.04 -0.51
C LYS A 235 -16.64 4.16 0.70
N TRP A 236 -17.56 4.22 1.68
CA TRP A 236 -17.46 3.46 2.91
C TRP A 236 -17.71 1.96 2.67
N MET A 237 -16.76 1.14 3.09
CA MET A 237 -16.79 -0.31 2.96
C MET A 237 -16.51 -0.97 4.32
N LEU A 238 -17.30 -1.97 4.70
CA LEU A 238 -16.86 -3.03 5.60
C LEU A 238 -16.07 -4.04 4.78
N VAL A 239 -14.85 -4.37 5.20
CA VAL A 239 -13.95 -5.28 4.47
C VAL A 239 -13.48 -6.39 5.39
N ALA A 240 -13.48 -7.62 4.88
CA ALA A 240 -12.78 -8.75 5.48
C ALA A 240 -11.54 -9.10 4.65
N ARG A 241 -10.43 -9.34 5.33
CA ARG A 241 -9.23 -9.94 4.75
C ARG A 241 -8.75 -11.11 5.60
N ASP A 242 -8.04 -12.04 5.00
CA ASP A 242 -7.24 -13.03 5.73
C ASP A 242 -6.22 -12.31 6.63
N ALA A 243 -6.01 -12.80 7.85
CA ALA A 243 -5.14 -12.18 8.83
C ALA A 243 -3.64 -12.40 8.54
N PHE A 244 -3.26 -13.55 7.97
CA PHE A 244 -1.87 -14.00 7.86
C PHE A 244 -1.24 -13.77 6.48
N ASN A 245 -2.03 -13.56 5.42
CA ASN A 245 -1.58 -13.13 4.10
C ASN A 245 -2.33 -11.89 3.55
N GLY A 246 -3.39 -11.41 4.18
CA GLY A 246 -4.00 -10.14 3.81
C GLY A 246 -4.82 -10.14 2.52
N VAL A 247 -5.04 -11.29 1.87
CA VAL A 247 -5.96 -11.42 0.72
C VAL A 247 -7.36 -10.95 1.14
N VAL A 248 -8.00 -10.11 0.32
CA VAL A 248 -9.35 -9.62 0.58
C VAL A 248 -10.35 -10.74 0.31
N LEU A 249 -11.11 -11.13 1.32
CA LEU A 249 -12.09 -12.22 1.23
C LEU A 249 -13.41 -11.71 0.66
N TRP A 250 -13.87 -10.56 1.15
CA TRP A 250 -15.06 -9.87 0.67
C TRP A 250 -15.06 -8.38 1.07
N LYS A 251 -15.82 -7.56 0.33
CA LYS A 251 -16.14 -6.18 0.71
C LYS A 251 -17.65 -5.95 0.64
N ARG A 252 -18.20 -5.21 1.59
CA ARG A 252 -19.62 -4.84 1.68
C ARG A 252 -19.76 -3.32 1.82
N PRO A 253 -20.43 -2.61 0.90
CA PRO A 253 -20.68 -1.18 1.05
C PRO A 253 -21.48 -0.84 2.32
N ILE A 254 -21.25 0.35 2.87
CA ILE A 254 -22.09 0.98 3.89
C ILE A 254 -22.50 2.36 3.35
N GLU A 255 -23.76 2.51 2.92
CA GLU A 255 -24.24 3.73 2.28
C GLU A 255 -24.25 4.92 3.25
N THR A 256 -24.66 4.70 4.49
CA THR A 256 -24.92 5.75 5.50
C THR A 256 -24.00 5.63 6.73
N TRP A 257 -22.68 5.71 6.50
CA TRP A 257 -21.69 5.92 7.57
C TRP A 257 -21.54 7.43 7.86
N GLN A 258 -20.33 7.97 7.98
CA GLN A 258 -20.08 9.38 8.34
C GLN A 258 -19.76 10.30 7.15
N PRO A 259 -20.11 11.60 7.22
CA PRO A 259 -19.61 12.61 6.28
C PRO A 259 -18.09 12.74 6.37
N HIS A 260 -17.38 12.38 5.30
CA HIS A 260 -15.90 12.43 5.25
C HIS A 260 -15.33 13.85 5.48
N LEU A 261 -16.12 14.90 5.23
CA LEU A 261 -15.75 16.31 5.39
C LEU A 261 -15.77 16.84 6.84
N HIS A 262 -16.01 15.99 7.85
CA HIS A 262 -15.76 16.36 9.26
C HIS A 262 -14.30 16.81 9.42
N ALA A 263 -14.07 18.06 9.85
CA ALA A 263 -12.73 18.63 9.99
C ALA A 263 -11.85 17.84 10.97
N PHE A 264 -10.52 17.94 10.82
CA PHE A 264 -9.54 17.27 11.66
C PHE A 264 -9.86 17.42 13.14
N ARG A 265 -10.00 16.28 13.81
CA ARG A 265 -10.45 16.20 15.21
C ARG A 265 -11.83 16.84 15.46
N SER A 266 -12.85 16.58 14.62
CA SER A 266 -14.25 16.97 14.89
C SER A 266 -15.36 15.96 14.58
N GLY A 267 -15.04 14.75 14.10
CA GLY A 267 -16.00 13.63 13.98
C GLY A 267 -16.22 12.87 15.31
N PRO A 268 -17.07 11.81 15.31
CA PRO A 268 -17.48 11.14 16.54
C PRO A 268 -16.53 10.00 16.98
N ALA A 269 -16.19 9.97 18.27
CA ALA A 269 -15.28 8.99 18.86
C ALA A 269 -15.86 7.56 19.02
N ASN A 270 -17.14 7.34 18.70
CA ASN A 270 -17.83 6.07 18.91
C ASN A 270 -17.72 5.07 17.74
N LEU A 271 -17.23 5.49 16.57
CA LEU A 271 -17.24 4.67 15.35
C LEU A 271 -16.51 3.32 15.50
N ALA A 272 -15.40 3.31 16.23
CA ALA A 272 -14.62 2.11 16.47
C ALA A 272 -15.35 1.07 17.35
N LEU A 273 -16.30 1.51 18.20
CA LEU A 273 -17.06 0.66 19.13
C LEU A 273 -18.29 -0.01 18.48
N ARG A 274 -18.53 0.25 17.19
CA ARG A 274 -19.65 -0.28 16.38
C ARG A 274 -19.27 -1.50 15.53
N LEU A 275 -18.11 -2.10 15.77
CA LEU A 275 -17.62 -3.30 15.10
C LEU A 275 -17.01 -4.28 16.12
N VAL A 276 -17.50 -5.51 16.11
CA VAL A 276 -17.03 -6.62 16.96
C VAL A 276 -16.95 -7.88 16.10
N ALA A 277 -15.96 -8.73 16.31
CA ALA A 277 -15.86 -10.04 15.65
C ALA A 277 -15.51 -11.12 16.66
N VAL A 278 -16.17 -12.27 16.58
CA VAL A 278 -15.97 -13.42 17.48
C VAL A 278 -16.16 -14.70 16.67
N LYS A 279 -15.13 -15.55 16.62
CA LYS A 279 -15.11 -16.81 15.83
C LYS A 279 -15.52 -16.61 14.37
N ASP A 280 -16.71 -17.09 14.02
CA ASP A 280 -17.35 -17.16 12.71
C ASP A 280 -18.32 -15.99 12.46
N ARG A 281 -18.43 -15.02 13.37
CA ARG A 281 -19.42 -13.92 13.27
C ARG A 281 -18.83 -12.54 13.46
N VAL A 282 -19.39 -11.57 12.72
CA VAL A 282 -19.09 -10.14 12.81
C VAL A 282 -20.37 -9.39 13.19
N TYR A 283 -20.34 -8.62 14.26
CA TYR A 283 -21.44 -7.81 14.77
C TYR A 283 -21.18 -6.34 14.45
N VAL A 284 -22.08 -5.69 13.70
CA VAL A 284 -21.86 -4.36 13.13
C VAL A 284 -23.17 -3.62 12.88
N THR A 285 -23.19 -2.28 13.02
CA THR A 285 -24.29 -1.43 12.51
C THR A 285 -24.01 -1.09 11.04
N LEU A 286 -24.86 -1.50 10.09
CA LEU A 286 -24.68 -1.26 8.65
C LEU A 286 -25.16 0.14 8.22
N GLY A 287 -24.82 1.15 9.02
CA GLY A 287 -25.28 2.52 8.95
C GLY A 287 -25.26 3.14 10.36
N LEU A 288 -25.34 4.46 10.50
CA LEU A 288 -25.28 5.11 11.81
C LEU A 288 -26.48 4.78 12.71
N ASP A 289 -27.69 4.86 12.15
CA ASP A 289 -28.94 4.65 12.88
C ASP A 289 -29.50 3.23 12.68
N ALA A 290 -28.84 2.42 11.85
CA ALA A 290 -29.18 1.03 11.61
C ALA A 290 -29.05 0.18 12.88
N ALA A 291 -29.92 -0.83 13.02
CA ALA A 291 -29.78 -1.88 14.02
C ALA A 291 -28.46 -2.65 13.85
N VAL A 292 -27.98 -3.24 14.94
CA VAL A 292 -26.87 -4.18 14.90
C VAL A 292 -27.28 -5.39 14.06
N CYS A 293 -26.37 -5.85 13.21
CA CYS A 293 -26.49 -7.06 12.42
C CYS A 293 -25.35 -8.03 12.79
N ALA A 294 -25.66 -9.32 12.92
CA ALA A 294 -24.65 -10.37 12.87
C ALA A 294 -24.49 -10.85 11.42
N LEU A 295 -23.24 -10.88 10.97
CA LEU A 295 -22.83 -11.33 9.65
C LEU A 295 -22.00 -12.60 9.79
N ASP A 296 -22.10 -13.48 8.80
CA ASP A 296 -21.16 -14.57 8.59
C ASP A 296 -19.76 -14.02 8.27
N ALA A 297 -18.74 -14.44 9.01
CA ALA A 297 -17.36 -13.97 8.86
C ALA A 297 -16.73 -14.37 7.52
N ALA A 298 -17.13 -15.51 6.95
CA ALA A 298 -16.54 -16.03 5.72
C ALA A 298 -17.05 -15.32 4.45
N THR A 299 -18.31 -14.87 4.43
CA THR A 299 -18.99 -14.35 3.22
C THR A 299 -19.62 -12.96 3.38
N GLY A 300 -19.68 -12.41 4.59
CA GLY A 300 -20.25 -11.09 4.87
C GLY A 300 -21.78 -11.00 4.76
N LYS A 301 -22.46 -12.13 4.53
CA LYS A 301 -23.92 -12.23 4.49
C LYS A 301 -24.52 -11.96 5.86
N THR A 302 -25.64 -11.23 5.91
CA THR A 302 -26.39 -11.03 7.16
C THR A 302 -27.04 -12.35 7.57
N LEU A 303 -26.75 -12.80 8.79
CA LEU A 303 -27.39 -13.95 9.43
C LEU A 303 -28.60 -13.51 10.26
N LEU A 304 -28.48 -12.39 10.98
CA LEU A 304 -29.47 -11.89 11.93
C LEU A 304 -29.37 -10.37 12.09
N THR A 305 -30.48 -9.72 12.43
CA THR A 305 -30.57 -8.29 12.78
C THR A 305 -31.28 -8.16 14.13
N TYR A 306 -30.69 -7.39 15.05
CA TYR A 306 -31.15 -7.26 16.43
C TYR A 306 -32.09 -6.06 16.58
N ALA A 307 -33.40 -6.28 16.41
CA ALA A 307 -34.40 -5.24 16.58
C ALA A 307 -34.34 -4.62 18.00
N GLY A 308 -34.53 -3.31 18.11
CA GLY A 308 -34.37 -2.56 19.36
C GLY A 308 -32.93 -2.08 19.62
N THR A 309 -32.01 -2.27 18.66
CA THR A 309 -30.62 -1.77 18.72
C THR A 309 -30.32 -0.69 17.68
N GLU A 310 -31.36 -0.12 17.07
CA GLU A 310 -31.28 1.01 16.13
C GLU A 310 -30.58 2.21 16.81
N GLY A 311 -29.54 2.76 16.19
CA GLY A 311 -28.73 3.83 16.79
C GLY A 311 -27.76 3.35 17.88
N ALA A 312 -27.35 2.07 17.87
CA ALA A 312 -26.32 1.57 18.78
C ALA A 312 -24.97 2.29 18.62
N THR A 313 -24.46 2.87 19.71
CA THR A 313 -23.19 3.61 19.78
C THR A 313 -22.01 2.76 20.25
N GLN A 314 -22.28 1.64 20.93
CA GLN A 314 -21.29 0.64 21.33
C GLN A 314 -21.91 -0.76 21.33
N ILE A 315 -21.15 -1.76 20.86
CA ILE A 315 -21.51 -3.19 20.82
C ILE A 315 -20.54 -3.98 21.71
N LEU A 316 -21.05 -4.93 22.49
CA LEU A 316 -20.27 -5.81 23.37
C LEU A 316 -20.80 -7.26 23.31
N HIS A 317 -20.02 -8.17 22.75
CA HIS A 317 -20.35 -9.60 22.70
C HIS A 317 -19.88 -10.33 23.96
N CYS A 318 -20.83 -10.87 24.73
CA CYS A 318 -20.62 -11.41 26.07
C CYS A 318 -20.88 -12.92 26.18
N GLY A 319 -20.84 -13.66 25.06
CA GLY A 319 -21.12 -15.10 25.01
C GLY A 319 -22.51 -15.35 24.43
N SER A 320 -23.43 -15.88 25.23
CA SER A 320 -24.86 -16.02 24.89
C SER A 320 -25.61 -14.68 24.83
N THR A 321 -25.01 -13.60 25.32
CA THR A 321 -25.63 -12.27 25.42
C THR A 321 -24.83 -11.27 24.59
N LEU A 322 -25.51 -10.49 23.76
CA LEU A 322 -25.01 -9.30 23.10
C LEU A 322 -25.57 -8.07 23.82
N VAL A 323 -24.70 -7.14 24.22
CA VAL A 323 -25.08 -5.89 24.89
C VAL A 323 -24.81 -4.72 23.95
N ALA A 324 -25.79 -3.84 23.80
CA ALA A 324 -25.69 -2.60 23.01
C ALA A 324 -25.98 -1.38 23.89
N LEU A 325 -25.14 -0.35 23.79
CA LEU A 325 -25.50 1.00 24.22
C LEU A 325 -26.22 1.68 23.05
N VAL A 326 -27.42 2.19 23.28
CA VAL A 326 -28.32 2.77 22.27
C VAL A 326 -28.57 4.23 22.60
N GLY A 327 -28.30 5.12 21.64
CA GLY A 327 -28.49 6.57 21.79
C GLY A 327 -27.79 7.20 23.01
N ASP A 328 -26.70 6.58 23.49
CA ASP A 328 -25.97 6.90 24.73
C ASP A 328 -26.85 7.04 26.00
N THR A 329 -28.09 6.54 25.98
CA THR A 329 -29.13 6.74 27.02
C THR A 329 -29.90 5.47 27.39
N LYS A 330 -29.67 4.36 26.68
CA LYS A 330 -30.27 3.04 26.99
C LYS A 330 -29.24 1.93 26.82
N ILE A 331 -29.26 0.95 27.72
CA ILE A 331 -28.55 -0.32 27.54
C ILE A 331 -29.59 -1.39 27.18
N VAL A 332 -29.34 -2.14 26.10
CA VAL A 332 -30.17 -3.25 25.64
C VAL A 332 -29.34 -4.53 25.66
N ALA A 333 -29.91 -5.61 26.19
CA ALA A 333 -29.31 -6.94 26.16
C ALA A 333 -30.20 -7.91 25.38
N VAL A 334 -29.60 -8.62 24.42
CA VAL A 334 -30.28 -9.59 23.55
C VAL A 334 -29.51 -10.91 23.53
N GLU A 335 -30.19 -12.01 23.28
CA GLU A 335 -29.57 -13.32 23.06
C GLU A 335 -28.81 -13.31 21.72
N SER A 336 -27.52 -13.66 21.73
CA SER A 336 -26.62 -13.50 20.57
C SER A 336 -26.90 -14.48 19.41
N GLU A 337 -27.62 -15.57 19.66
CA GLU A 337 -27.98 -16.55 18.62
C GLU A 337 -29.39 -16.33 18.05
N SER A 338 -30.36 -15.91 18.87
CA SER A 338 -31.77 -15.78 18.45
C SER A 338 -32.20 -14.33 18.19
N GLY A 339 -31.48 -13.36 18.74
CA GLY A 339 -31.84 -11.94 18.73
C GLY A 339 -32.97 -11.56 19.67
N LYS A 340 -33.48 -12.50 20.47
CA LYS A 340 -34.50 -12.26 21.49
C LYS A 340 -33.99 -11.27 22.54
N GLN A 341 -34.70 -10.18 22.75
CA GLN A 341 -34.39 -9.24 23.84
C GLN A 341 -34.56 -9.93 25.20
N LEU A 342 -33.52 -9.84 26.03
CA LEU A 342 -33.50 -10.33 27.41
C LEU A 342 -34.02 -9.24 28.36
N TRP A 343 -33.47 -8.03 28.23
CA TRP A 343 -33.90 -6.84 28.96
C TRP A 343 -33.47 -5.55 28.23
N GLN A 344 -34.10 -4.43 28.60
CA GLN A 344 -33.63 -3.08 28.28
C GLN A 344 -33.66 -2.23 29.57
N ARG A 345 -32.77 -1.25 29.66
CA ARG A 345 -32.71 -0.30 30.77
C ARG A 345 -32.36 1.10 30.27
N ASP A 346 -33.23 2.05 30.52
CA ASP A 346 -32.93 3.48 30.34
C ASP A 346 -31.97 3.95 31.45
N ILE A 347 -31.00 4.80 31.10
CA ILE A 347 -29.93 5.29 31.97
C ILE A 347 -29.75 6.80 31.82
N ASP A 348 -29.14 7.44 32.82
CA ASP A 348 -28.58 8.79 32.63
C ASP A 348 -27.55 8.77 31.49
N LEU A 349 -27.44 9.89 30.76
CA LEU A 349 -26.55 10.05 29.61
C LEU A 349 -25.13 9.53 29.90
N ALA A 350 -24.72 8.53 29.12
CA ALA A 350 -23.42 7.90 29.24
C ALA A 350 -22.29 8.92 28.96
N ALA A 351 -21.19 8.79 29.69
CA ALA A 351 -20.02 9.65 29.54
C ALA A 351 -19.22 9.26 28.29
N TYR A 352 -19.78 9.51 27.10
CA TYR A 352 -19.42 8.82 25.85
C TYR A 352 -19.68 7.29 25.97
N PRO A 353 -19.56 6.49 24.89
CA PRO A 353 -19.80 5.05 24.99
C PRO A 353 -18.71 4.38 25.83
N THR A 354 -19.06 4.13 27.09
CA THR A 354 -18.18 3.61 28.14
C THR A 354 -18.92 2.56 28.94
N VAL A 355 -19.39 1.52 28.24
CA VAL A 355 -19.85 0.27 28.85
C VAL A 355 -18.71 -0.76 28.83
N ALA A 356 -18.60 -1.56 29.88
CA ALA A 356 -17.71 -2.72 29.99
C ALA A 356 -18.44 -3.87 30.69
N VAL A 357 -18.09 -5.13 30.37
CA VAL A 357 -18.73 -6.31 30.97
C VAL A 357 -17.69 -7.29 31.49
N CYS A 358 -17.71 -7.59 32.79
CA CYS A 358 -16.81 -8.54 33.44
C CYS A 358 -17.51 -9.25 34.61
N GLY A 359 -17.13 -10.50 34.93
CA GLY A 359 -17.67 -11.24 36.09
C GLY A 359 -19.20 -11.30 36.22
N GLY A 360 -19.94 -11.42 35.11
CA GLY A 360 -21.42 -11.41 35.11
C GLY A 360 -22.07 -10.04 35.34
N LYS A 361 -21.29 -8.95 35.29
CA LYS A 361 -21.73 -7.58 35.59
C LYS A 361 -21.48 -6.64 34.42
N VAL A 362 -22.42 -5.72 34.18
CA VAL A 362 -22.30 -4.62 33.22
C VAL A 362 -21.97 -3.35 33.99
N VAL A 363 -20.81 -2.75 33.72
CA VAL A 363 -20.38 -1.48 34.32
C VAL A 363 -20.52 -0.39 33.26
N TYR A 364 -21.03 0.79 33.63
CA TYR A 364 -21.09 1.95 32.74
C TYR A 364 -20.83 3.28 33.48
N GLN A 365 -20.25 4.25 32.77
CA GLN A 365 -19.98 5.58 33.29
C GLN A 365 -20.95 6.62 32.73
N THR A 366 -21.38 7.55 33.58
CA THR A 366 -22.19 8.74 33.26
C THR A 366 -21.42 9.99 33.67
N LEU A 367 -21.92 11.19 33.35
CA LEU A 367 -21.23 12.44 33.72
C LEU A 367 -21.02 12.61 35.25
N GLN A 368 -21.82 11.93 36.08
CA GLN A 368 -21.87 12.10 37.54
C GLN A 368 -21.56 10.82 38.35
N SER A 369 -21.62 9.63 37.73
CA SER A 369 -21.53 8.36 38.45
C SER A 369 -20.99 7.21 37.59
N VAL A 370 -20.38 6.23 38.25
CA VAL A 370 -20.12 4.89 37.68
C VAL A 370 -21.14 3.92 38.29
N ASN A 371 -21.69 3.05 37.45
CA ASN A 371 -22.87 2.24 37.75
C ASN A 371 -22.60 0.78 37.39
N CYS A 372 -23.23 -0.15 38.10
CA CYS A 372 -23.06 -1.58 37.90
C CYS A 372 -24.41 -2.31 37.91
N LEU A 373 -24.63 -3.17 36.90
CA LEU A 373 -25.85 -3.97 36.71
C LEU A 373 -25.52 -5.47 36.63
N GLU A 374 -26.50 -6.33 36.95
CA GLU A 374 -26.48 -7.75 36.59
C GLU A 374 -26.57 -7.91 35.05
N LEU A 375 -25.69 -8.71 34.44
CA LEU A 375 -25.72 -8.96 32.98
C LEU A 375 -26.99 -9.66 32.52
N ASP A 376 -27.53 -10.58 33.32
CA ASP A 376 -28.65 -11.44 32.91
C ASP A 376 -30.02 -10.78 33.09
N SER A 377 -30.11 -9.71 33.90
CA SER A 377 -31.38 -9.12 34.32
C SER A 377 -31.48 -7.59 34.21
N GLY A 378 -30.36 -6.87 34.04
CA GLY A 378 -30.34 -5.41 34.01
C GLY A 378 -30.68 -4.73 35.35
N LYS A 379 -30.75 -5.48 36.45
CA LYS A 379 -30.95 -4.92 37.80
C LYS A 379 -29.70 -4.19 38.28
N PRO A 380 -29.84 -3.04 38.95
CA PRO A 380 -28.71 -2.33 39.54
C PRO A 380 -28.17 -3.08 40.76
N ILE A 381 -26.85 -3.23 40.81
CA ILE A 381 -26.10 -3.79 41.94
C ILE A 381 -25.60 -2.65 42.82
N TRP A 382 -24.96 -1.64 42.23
CA TRP A 382 -24.48 -0.44 42.91
C TRP A 382 -24.36 0.76 41.97
N GLN A 383 -24.37 1.96 42.55
CA GLN A 383 -24.07 3.24 41.90
C GLN A 383 -23.10 4.02 42.79
N ALA A 384 -21.99 4.48 42.21
CA ALA A 384 -20.94 5.22 42.90
C ALA A 384 -20.83 6.64 42.32
N ALA A 385 -20.91 7.65 43.18
CA ALA A 385 -20.72 9.05 42.78
C ALA A 385 -19.28 9.28 42.28
N CYS A 386 -19.16 9.68 41.02
CA CYS A 386 -17.89 9.85 40.30
C CYS A 386 -18.04 10.96 39.25
N PRO A 387 -18.21 12.23 39.68
CA PRO A 387 -18.31 13.37 38.77
C PRO A 387 -17.02 13.55 37.96
N MET A 388 -17.15 13.69 36.64
CA MET A 388 -15.97 13.83 35.77
C MET A 388 -15.31 15.20 35.86
N SER A 389 -13.97 15.20 35.91
CA SER A 389 -13.14 16.38 35.74
C SER A 389 -12.67 16.53 34.29
N PHE A 390 -12.84 17.73 33.72
CA PHE A 390 -12.41 18.10 32.37
C PHE A 390 -11.09 18.88 32.33
N GLY A 391 -10.41 19.03 33.49
CA GLY A 391 -9.14 19.74 33.60
C GLY A 391 -9.23 21.25 33.38
N LYS A 392 -8.11 21.88 32.98
CA LYS A 392 -7.98 23.35 32.88
C LYS A 392 -8.68 23.99 31.66
N SER A 393 -9.19 23.19 30.73
CA SER A 393 -9.97 23.67 29.59
C SER A 393 -11.44 23.30 29.77
N ASN A 394 -12.31 24.30 29.96
CA ASN A 394 -13.77 24.14 29.94
C ASN A 394 -14.30 23.90 28.51
N LYS A 395 -13.65 23.00 27.76
CA LYS A 395 -13.97 22.56 26.42
C LYS A 395 -13.76 21.06 26.38
N LEU A 396 -14.78 20.31 25.96
CA LEU A 396 -14.66 18.88 25.72
C LEU A 396 -13.51 18.64 24.72
N PRO A 397 -12.54 17.75 25.01
CA PRO A 397 -11.58 17.30 24.01
C PRO A 397 -12.37 16.58 22.91
N SER A 398 -12.29 17.07 21.68
CA SER A 398 -13.26 16.71 20.62
C SER A 398 -13.29 15.22 20.24
N TRP A 399 -12.27 14.44 20.58
CA TRP A 399 -12.20 12.98 20.46
C TRP A 399 -11.78 12.28 21.76
N GLY A 400 -11.63 13.05 22.85
CA GLY A 400 -11.23 12.49 24.13
C GLY A 400 -12.47 11.94 24.84
N THR A 401 -12.58 10.62 24.92
CA THR A 401 -13.50 9.96 25.83
C THR A 401 -12.80 9.73 27.18
N PRO A 402 -13.54 9.51 28.29
CA PRO A 402 -12.99 8.80 29.43
C PRO A 402 -12.67 7.34 29.04
N ALA A 403 -12.00 6.63 29.95
CA ALA A 403 -11.72 5.20 29.80
C ALA A 403 -12.30 4.41 30.99
N LEU A 404 -13.15 3.44 30.68
CA LEU A 404 -13.62 2.43 31.62
C LEU A 404 -12.97 1.08 31.31
N VAL A 405 -12.47 0.39 32.34
CA VAL A 405 -11.92 -0.98 32.27
C VAL A 405 -12.44 -1.78 33.45
N ALA A 406 -12.93 -3.00 33.24
CA ALA A 406 -13.52 -3.84 34.29
C ALA A 406 -12.81 -5.20 34.43
N THR A 407 -12.20 -5.46 35.59
CA THR A 407 -11.78 -6.82 35.99
C THR A 407 -12.90 -7.49 36.80
N GLU A 408 -12.68 -8.72 37.28
CA GLU A 408 -13.66 -9.41 38.13
C GLU A 408 -13.84 -8.70 39.49
N ASP A 409 -12.76 -8.13 40.02
CA ASP A 409 -12.70 -7.45 41.32
C ASP A 409 -12.87 -5.92 41.25
N ILE A 410 -12.40 -5.26 40.18
CA ILE A 410 -12.20 -3.80 40.17
C ILE A 410 -12.65 -3.15 38.86
N ALA A 411 -13.45 -2.08 38.98
CA ALA A 411 -13.76 -1.14 37.91
C ALA A 411 -12.79 0.05 37.98
N TYR A 412 -12.08 0.29 36.88
CA TYR A 412 -11.16 1.40 36.69
C TYR A 412 -11.81 2.45 35.78
N SER A 413 -12.02 3.65 36.31
CA SER A 413 -12.63 4.79 35.61
C SER A 413 -11.62 5.93 35.54
N ALA A 414 -11.10 6.23 34.36
CA ALA A 414 -10.23 7.37 34.11
C ALA A 414 -10.97 8.49 33.37
N ASP A 415 -11.06 9.66 34.02
CA ASP A 415 -11.37 10.91 33.32
C ASP A 415 -10.09 11.59 32.81
N PHE A 416 -10.23 12.82 32.32
CA PHE A 416 -9.14 13.58 31.69
C PHE A 416 -8.01 14.00 32.67
N THR A 417 -8.15 13.71 33.96
CA THR A 417 -7.24 14.14 35.03
C THR A 417 -7.01 13.11 36.15
N THR A 418 -7.92 12.15 36.36
CA THR A 418 -7.85 11.18 37.46
C THR A 418 -8.32 9.79 37.03
N LEU A 419 -7.50 8.77 37.31
CA LEU A 419 -7.88 7.36 37.34
C LEU A 419 -8.42 7.02 38.73
N ARG A 420 -9.59 6.37 38.79
CA ARG A 420 -10.25 5.94 40.03
C ARG A 420 -10.51 4.45 39.99
N ALA A 421 -10.14 3.74 41.05
CA ALA A 421 -10.43 2.31 41.22
C ALA A 421 -11.60 2.11 42.19
N MET A 422 -12.59 1.32 41.81
CA MET A 422 -13.76 0.98 42.62
C MET A 422 -13.96 -0.54 42.67
N SER A 423 -14.35 -1.07 43.82
CA SER A 423 -14.64 -2.50 43.98
C SER A 423 -15.89 -2.90 43.18
N MET A 424 -15.79 -3.98 42.41
CA MET A 424 -16.89 -4.56 41.63
C MET A 424 -17.99 -5.18 42.51
N ALA A 425 -17.73 -5.41 43.80
CA ALA A 425 -18.70 -5.98 44.73
C ALA A 425 -19.73 -4.93 45.22
N ASP A 426 -19.28 -3.73 45.56
CA ASP A 426 -20.02 -2.74 46.35
C ASP A 426 -19.93 -1.30 45.80
N GLY A 427 -19.16 -1.06 44.73
CA GLY A 427 -18.90 0.27 44.18
C GLY A 427 -17.98 1.15 45.04
N ARG A 428 -17.44 0.61 46.14
CA ARG A 428 -16.61 1.36 47.08
C ARG A 428 -15.29 1.75 46.41
N LYS A 429 -14.99 3.06 46.41
CA LYS A 429 -13.71 3.57 45.95
C LYS A 429 -12.57 2.96 46.77
N LEU A 430 -11.57 2.44 46.08
CA LEU A 430 -10.36 1.87 46.64
C LEU A 430 -9.25 2.93 46.70
N TRP A 431 -8.98 3.60 45.57
CA TRP A 431 -7.94 4.61 45.44
C TRP A 431 -8.19 5.55 44.24
N ASP A 432 -7.52 6.70 44.24
CA ASP A 432 -7.40 7.62 43.11
C ASP A 432 -5.92 7.77 42.73
N ALA A 433 -5.62 7.91 41.44
CA ALA A 433 -4.30 8.28 40.92
C ALA A 433 -4.45 9.37 39.83
N PRO A 434 -3.46 10.25 39.63
CA PRO A 434 -3.47 11.17 38.50
C PRO A 434 -3.42 10.40 37.16
N THR A 435 -3.95 10.99 36.09
CA THR A 435 -3.76 10.53 34.71
C THR A 435 -3.90 11.69 33.73
N ASN A 436 -3.61 11.49 32.44
CA ASN A 436 -3.67 12.52 31.42
C ASN A 436 -3.98 11.95 30.02
N VAL A 437 -4.55 12.78 29.14
CA VAL A 437 -4.90 12.42 27.76
C VAL A 437 -3.68 12.29 26.83
N TYR A 438 -3.72 11.31 25.94
CA TYR A 438 -2.79 11.21 24.81
C TYR A 438 -3.18 12.21 23.70
N PHE A 439 -2.77 13.47 23.82
CA PHE A 439 -2.92 14.50 22.77
C PHE A 439 -4.32 14.53 22.11
N HIS A 440 -5.35 14.75 22.95
CA HIS A 440 -6.79 14.70 22.64
C HIS A 440 -7.42 13.32 22.39
N ALA A 441 -6.69 12.22 22.54
CA ALA A 441 -7.26 10.87 22.65
C ALA A 441 -7.59 10.51 24.13
N ARG A 442 -8.22 9.36 24.36
CA ARG A 442 -8.64 8.90 25.71
C ARG A 442 -7.43 8.67 26.66
N PRO A 443 -7.61 8.71 28.00
CA PRO A 443 -6.58 8.28 28.96
C PRO A 443 -6.20 6.81 28.75
N PHE A 444 -4.92 6.47 28.82
CA PHE A 444 -4.50 5.06 28.71
C PHE A 444 -4.55 4.37 30.08
N VAL A 445 -5.30 3.27 30.13
CA VAL A 445 -5.40 2.36 31.28
C VAL A 445 -5.31 0.94 30.73
N ALA A 446 -4.35 0.16 31.22
CA ALA A 446 -4.17 -1.25 30.87
C ALA A 446 -3.87 -2.06 32.13
N VAL A 447 -4.66 -3.10 32.40
CA VAL A 447 -4.49 -3.95 33.58
C VAL A 447 -3.79 -5.25 33.19
N ILE A 448 -2.58 -5.46 33.71
CA ILE A 448 -1.68 -6.56 33.36
C ILE A 448 -1.13 -7.13 34.66
N ASP A 449 -1.30 -8.42 34.91
CA ASP A 449 -0.82 -9.15 36.10
C ASP A 449 -1.17 -8.47 37.44
N GLY A 450 -2.38 -7.89 37.52
CA GLY A 450 -2.86 -7.16 38.69
C GLY A 450 -2.29 -5.73 38.85
N ILE A 451 -1.50 -5.24 37.89
CA ILE A 451 -0.96 -3.88 37.85
C ILE A 451 -1.77 -3.04 36.86
N ALA A 452 -2.29 -1.90 37.31
CA ALA A 452 -2.95 -0.90 36.49
C ALA A 452 -1.92 0.08 35.91
N TRP A 453 -1.55 -0.11 34.65
CA TRP A 453 -0.61 0.73 33.92
C TRP A 453 -1.29 1.97 33.33
N THR A 454 -0.66 3.13 33.50
CA THR A 454 -1.09 4.43 32.97
C THR A 454 0.07 5.20 32.34
N ASN A 455 -0.24 6.20 31.54
CA ASN A 455 0.71 7.24 31.16
C ASN A 455 0.65 8.41 32.15
N LEU A 456 1.80 8.82 32.68
CA LEU A 456 1.91 9.95 33.61
C LEU A 456 2.94 10.99 33.15
N THR A 457 2.76 11.47 31.91
CA THR A 457 3.60 12.51 31.31
C THR A 457 2.79 13.61 30.61
N GLY A 458 3.42 14.79 30.51
CA GLY A 458 2.98 15.87 29.62
C GLY A 458 3.45 15.66 28.18
N ASP A 459 3.08 16.59 27.29
CA ASP A 459 3.22 16.47 25.83
C ASP A 459 4.65 16.22 25.29
N THR A 460 5.71 16.31 26.11
CA THR A 460 7.11 16.14 25.69
C THR A 460 7.79 14.85 26.17
N HIS A 461 7.21 14.10 27.11
CA HIS A 461 7.85 12.92 27.72
C HIS A 461 7.01 11.65 27.51
N LEU A 462 7.64 10.48 27.54
CA LEU A 462 6.99 9.17 27.42
C LEU A 462 7.42 8.29 28.60
N SER A 463 6.66 8.31 29.70
CA SER A 463 6.87 7.43 30.85
C SER A 463 5.56 6.73 31.21
N VAL A 464 5.69 5.49 31.66
CA VAL A 464 4.57 4.60 31.97
C VAL A 464 4.66 4.17 33.43
N THR A 465 3.59 4.39 34.20
CA THR A 465 3.53 4.10 35.64
C THR A 465 2.53 2.97 35.89
N GLY A 466 3.03 1.87 36.47
CA GLY A 466 2.23 0.74 36.93
C GLY A 466 1.87 0.89 38.40
N HIS A 467 0.58 1.05 38.68
CA HIS A 467 0.02 1.06 40.03
C HIS A 467 -0.43 -0.35 40.43
N ASP A 468 -0.29 -0.71 41.71
CA ASP A 468 -0.96 -1.88 42.26
C ASP A 468 -2.47 -1.75 42.03
N GLY A 469 -3.07 -2.75 41.39
CA GLY A 469 -4.48 -2.69 41.00
C GLY A 469 -5.42 -2.48 42.18
N ARG A 470 -5.08 -2.93 43.39
CA ARG A 470 -5.94 -2.90 44.58
C ARG A 470 -5.53 -1.83 45.60
N THR A 471 -4.26 -1.48 45.74
CA THR A 471 -3.79 -0.42 46.68
C THR A 471 -3.53 0.94 46.03
N GLY A 472 -3.26 0.99 44.71
CA GLY A 472 -2.90 2.21 43.99
C GLY A 472 -1.44 2.63 44.16
N GLU A 473 -0.67 1.93 44.98
CA GLU A 473 0.76 2.18 45.20
C GLU A 473 1.56 1.96 43.92
N ILE A 474 2.52 2.85 43.61
CA ILE A 474 3.35 2.71 42.41
C ILE A 474 4.26 1.49 42.57
N ARG A 475 4.03 0.46 41.74
CA ARG A 475 4.83 -0.77 41.68
C ARG A 475 6.08 -0.59 40.82
N ARG A 476 5.97 0.13 39.70
CA ARG A 476 7.06 0.39 38.75
C ARG A 476 6.76 1.62 37.92
N THR A 477 7.79 2.39 37.58
CA THR A 477 7.75 3.37 36.50
C THR A 477 8.81 2.99 35.46
N ILE A 478 8.49 3.14 34.17
CA ILE A 478 9.42 2.90 33.07
C ILE A 478 9.61 4.23 32.34
N GLU A 479 10.76 4.85 32.57
CA GLU A 479 11.19 6.13 31.99
C GLU A 479 11.82 5.93 30.60
N PRO A 480 11.76 6.94 29.72
CA PRO A 480 12.40 6.85 28.41
C PRO A 480 13.94 7.01 28.55
N PRO A 481 14.74 6.40 27.65
CA PRO A 481 16.18 6.66 27.59
C PRO A 481 16.48 8.15 27.38
N GLN A 482 17.52 8.67 28.05
CA GLN A 482 17.84 10.12 28.04
C GLN A 482 18.18 10.67 26.64
N ASP A 483 18.63 9.79 25.74
CA ASP A 483 18.96 10.04 24.34
C ASP A 483 17.78 9.83 23.37
N MET A 484 16.63 9.32 23.87
CA MET A 484 15.39 9.08 23.11
C MET A 484 14.60 10.38 22.89
N TYR A 485 15.23 11.35 22.21
CA TYR A 485 14.58 12.62 21.91
C TYR A 485 13.47 12.43 20.86
N PRO A 486 12.20 12.76 21.16
CA PRO A 486 11.10 12.52 20.24
C PRO A 486 11.18 13.45 19.01
N SER A 487 10.94 12.93 17.81
CA SER A 487 10.95 13.70 16.56
C SER A 487 9.71 14.59 16.35
N LEU A 488 8.87 14.70 17.39
CA LEU A 488 7.73 15.60 17.49
C LEU A 488 7.56 16.09 18.94
N GLY A 489 7.20 17.36 19.09
CA GLY A 489 6.87 17.98 20.38
C GLY A 489 5.55 17.52 21.01
N HIS A 490 4.82 16.56 20.42
CA HIS A 490 3.57 16.01 20.94
C HIS A 490 3.40 14.52 20.57
N ALA A 491 2.52 13.80 21.29
CA ALA A 491 2.15 12.42 20.96
C ALA A 491 1.18 12.33 19.76
N ARG A 492 0.93 11.14 19.21
CA ARG A 492 0.03 10.95 18.08
C ARG A 492 -1.43 10.95 18.49
N CYS A 493 -2.29 11.22 17.51
CA CYS A 493 -3.75 11.32 17.69
C CYS A 493 -4.43 9.94 17.75
N TYR A 494 -3.81 8.91 18.32
CA TYR A 494 -4.36 7.55 18.45
C TYR A 494 -3.98 6.90 19.78
N LEU A 495 -4.70 5.83 20.11
CA LEU A 495 -4.57 5.15 21.40
C LEU A 495 -3.33 4.24 21.47
N PRO A 496 -2.60 4.22 22.60
CA PRO A 496 -1.74 3.11 22.94
C PRO A 496 -2.55 1.83 23.19
N LYS A 497 -1.93 0.68 22.94
CA LYS A 497 -2.48 -0.67 23.19
C LYS A 497 -1.41 -1.53 23.86
N ALA A 498 -1.74 -2.74 24.28
CA ALA A 498 -0.79 -3.61 24.94
C ALA A 498 -0.97 -5.09 24.55
N THR A 499 0.08 -5.86 24.82
CA THR A 499 0.00 -7.28 25.15
C THR A 499 0.36 -7.50 26.61
N THR A 500 0.30 -8.72 27.11
CA THR A 500 0.82 -9.09 28.44
C THR A 500 2.29 -8.75 28.66
N ARG A 501 3.10 -8.59 27.59
CA ARG A 501 4.53 -8.23 27.67
C ARG A 501 4.84 -6.79 27.31
N TYR A 502 4.11 -6.20 26.36
CA TYR A 502 4.49 -4.92 25.75
C TYR A 502 3.38 -3.88 25.85
N ILE A 503 3.74 -2.64 26.16
CA ILE A 503 2.88 -1.49 25.84
C ILE A 503 3.35 -0.88 24.52
N LEU A 504 2.44 -0.80 23.56
CA LEU A 504 2.63 -0.23 22.23
C LEU A 504 2.20 1.24 22.29
N SER A 505 3.19 2.12 22.42
CA SER A 505 3.03 3.57 22.55
C SER A 505 2.70 4.25 21.21
N ALA A 506 2.19 5.47 21.34
CA ALA A 506 1.74 6.35 20.25
C ALA A 506 2.56 7.65 20.19
N ARG A 507 3.89 7.63 20.35
CA ARG A 507 4.72 8.86 20.46
C ARG A 507 5.14 9.40 19.09
N CYS A 508 6.10 8.75 18.44
CA CYS A 508 6.72 9.18 17.17
C CYS A 508 6.31 8.26 16.02
N GLY A 509 6.24 6.95 16.28
CA GLY A 509 5.69 5.88 15.44
C GLY A 509 5.00 4.86 16.34
N THR A 510 5.48 3.62 16.35
CA THR A 510 5.06 2.57 17.29
C THR A 510 6.23 2.20 18.20
N GLU A 511 6.22 2.65 19.45
CA GLU A 511 7.28 2.31 20.41
C GLU A 511 6.84 1.13 21.28
N PHE A 512 7.69 0.12 21.40
CA PHE A 512 7.44 -1.04 22.26
C PHE A 512 8.14 -0.83 23.60
N VAL A 513 7.37 -0.69 24.67
CA VAL A 513 7.85 -0.65 26.06
C VAL A 513 7.77 -2.08 26.61
N ASP A 514 8.91 -2.73 26.85
CA ASP A 514 8.96 -4.09 27.40
C ASP A 514 8.74 -4.05 28.92
N LEU A 515 7.63 -4.60 29.40
CA LEU A 515 7.25 -4.56 30.81
C LEU A 515 8.12 -5.46 31.70
N LYS A 516 8.88 -6.39 31.11
CA LYS A 516 9.85 -7.23 31.82
C LYS A 516 11.17 -6.46 31.96
N THR A 517 11.83 -6.14 30.85
CA THR A 517 13.17 -5.51 30.88
C THR A 517 13.14 -4.04 31.28
N GLY A 518 12.09 -3.29 30.92
CA GLY A 518 12.03 -1.84 31.03
C GLY A 518 12.66 -1.10 29.85
N GLU A 519 13.03 -1.80 28.78
CA GLU A 519 13.53 -1.16 27.56
C GLU A 519 12.40 -0.54 26.73
N MET A 520 12.69 0.56 26.03
CA MET A 520 11.85 1.11 24.97
C MET A 520 12.51 0.93 23.60
N ARG A 521 11.81 0.32 22.65
CA ARG A 521 12.30 0.05 21.27
C ARG A 521 11.51 0.90 20.25
N LEU A 522 12.20 1.73 19.47
CA LEU A 522 11.61 2.69 18.52
C LEU A 522 11.30 2.07 17.15
N HIS A 523 10.14 2.41 16.58
CA HIS A 523 9.79 2.14 15.17
C HIS A 523 9.03 3.33 14.58
N HIS A 524 9.73 4.44 14.28
CA HIS A 524 9.13 5.63 13.65
C HIS A 524 8.57 5.34 12.25
N TRP A 525 9.14 4.33 11.59
CA TRP A 525 8.77 3.86 10.25
C TRP A 525 7.48 3.01 10.21
N ALA A 526 6.97 2.55 11.36
CA ALA A 526 5.75 1.76 11.49
C ALA A 526 4.70 2.47 12.37
N ARG A 527 3.46 2.57 11.89
CA ARG A 527 2.35 3.27 12.56
C ARG A 527 1.01 2.95 11.89
N GLY A 528 -0.09 3.22 12.57
CA GLY A 528 -1.44 3.21 11.97
C GLY A 528 -2.03 4.61 11.74
N THR A 529 -3.33 4.64 11.39
CA THR A 529 -4.13 5.86 11.21
C THR A 529 -4.37 6.63 12.52
N CYS A 530 -4.86 7.85 12.41
CA CYS A 530 -5.41 8.61 13.53
C CYS A 530 -6.62 7.89 14.15
N GLN A 531 -6.90 8.19 15.42
CA GLN A 531 -7.92 7.58 16.29
C GLN A 531 -7.64 6.11 16.60
N TYR A 532 -7.64 5.23 15.60
CA TYR A 532 -7.54 3.78 15.80
C TYR A 532 -6.13 3.29 16.17
N GLY A 533 -5.08 3.81 15.52
CA GLY A 533 -3.69 3.38 15.75
C GLY A 533 -3.37 2.02 15.13
N VAL A 534 -2.58 1.20 15.83
CA VAL A 534 -2.19 -0.17 15.42
C VAL A 534 -3.08 -1.24 16.09
N MET A 535 -2.84 -2.52 15.84
CA MET A 535 -3.51 -3.64 16.53
C MET A 535 -2.57 -4.85 16.68
N PRO A 536 -2.28 -5.32 17.91
CA PRO A 536 -1.47 -6.53 18.14
C PRO A 536 -2.36 -7.79 18.28
N SER A 537 -2.32 -8.72 17.32
CA SER A 537 -3.15 -9.94 17.31
C SER A 537 -2.61 -10.99 16.33
N GLY A 538 -2.89 -12.27 16.58
CA GLY A 538 -2.48 -13.36 15.66
C GLY A 538 -0.96 -13.52 15.51
N GLY A 539 -0.16 -13.08 16.49
CA GLY A 539 1.30 -13.00 16.41
C GLY A 539 1.83 -11.85 15.55
N LEU A 540 0.95 -10.99 15.02
CA LEU A 540 1.26 -9.93 14.07
C LEU A 540 0.89 -8.54 14.60
N LEU A 541 1.66 -7.53 14.15
CA LEU A 541 1.32 -6.12 14.32
C LEU A 541 0.61 -5.60 13.07
N TYR A 542 -0.69 -5.38 13.15
CA TYR A 542 -1.45 -4.74 12.09
C TYR A 542 -1.33 -3.22 12.18
N ALA A 543 -0.87 -2.62 11.09
CA ALA A 543 -0.68 -1.19 10.92
C ALA A 543 -1.51 -0.75 9.69
N PRO A 544 -2.70 -0.17 9.90
CA PRO A 544 -3.55 0.30 8.80
C PRO A 544 -2.96 1.54 8.11
N PRO A 545 -3.49 1.91 6.92
CA PRO A 545 -3.03 3.08 6.17
C PRO A 545 -3.22 4.38 6.95
N HIS A 546 -2.67 5.48 6.44
CA HIS A 546 -2.73 6.78 7.10
C HIS A 546 -2.51 7.93 6.12
N SER A 547 -2.76 9.16 6.56
CA SER A 547 -2.58 10.40 5.79
C SER A 547 -1.47 11.32 6.35
N CYS A 548 -0.65 10.83 7.29
CA CYS A 548 0.44 11.60 7.90
C CYS A 548 1.62 11.81 6.94
N ALA A 549 2.01 13.07 6.72
CA ALA A 549 3.28 13.43 6.06
C ALA A 549 4.54 13.25 6.94
N CYS A 550 4.39 12.61 8.10
CA CYS A 550 5.54 12.36 8.95
C CYS A 550 6.47 11.28 8.39
N GLU A 551 7.77 11.45 8.65
CA GLU A 551 8.83 10.45 8.45
C GLU A 551 8.86 9.83 7.03
N MET A 552 8.33 10.53 6.01
CA MET A 552 8.03 10.01 4.67
C MET A 552 9.19 9.32 3.96
N ARG A 553 10.44 9.65 4.31
CA ARG A 553 11.65 9.09 3.69
C ARG A 553 11.86 7.61 4.06
N MET A 554 11.52 7.22 5.29
CA MET A 554 11.72 5.87 5.85
C MET A 554 10.43 5.09 6.10
N LYS A 555 9.33 5.80 6.40
CA LYS A 555 8.07 5.21 6.88
C LYS A 555 7.27 4.57 5.74
N LEU A 556 6.72 3.39 6.03
CA LEU A 556 5.95 2.57 5.11
C LEU A 556 4.63 3.23 4.67
N GLU A 557 4.06 2.73 3.57
CA GLU A 557 2.87 3.27 2.90
C GLU A 557 2.00 2.09 2.39
N GLY A 558 0.75 1.96 2.87
CA GLY A 558 -0.09 0.75 2.74
C GLY A 558 -0.78 0.34 4.04
N PHE A 559 -1.51 -0.77 4.00
CA PHE A 559 -1.94 -1.54 5.18
C PHE A 559 -0.96 -2.70 5.32
N PHE A 560 -0.28 -2.87 6.45
CA PHE A 560 0.67 -3.98 6.66
C PHE A 560 0.25 -4.87 7.83
N ALA A 561 0.61 -6.15 7.73
CA ALA A 561 0.98 -6.93 8.90
C ALA A 561 2.51 -7.06 8.98
N LEU A 562 3.05 -6.77 10.16
CA LEU A 562 4.47 -6.90 10.46
C LEU A 562 4.68 -8.01 11.49
N ALA A 563 5.67 -8.85 11.26
CA ALA A 563 6.05 -9.94 12.13
C ALA A 563 7.32 -9.60 12.95
N PRO A 564 7.47 -10.16 14.17
CA PRO A 564 8.74 -10.17 14.89
C PRO A 564 9.78 -11.04 14.16
N GLU A 565 10.98 -11.13 14.73
CA GLU A 565 12.01 -12.06 14.27
C GLU A 565 11.52 -13.51 14.41
N GLY A 566 11.60 -14.30 13.32
CA GLY A 566 11.08 -15.68 13.25
C GLY A 566 12.17 -16.73 13.43
N GLN A 567 11.87 -17.97 13.05
CA GLN A 567 12.91 -19.01 13.01
C GLN A 567 13.86 -18.72 11.84
N ARG A 568 15.12 -18.45 12.17
CA ARG A 568 16.16 -18.20 11.17
C ARG A 568 16.57 -19.53 10.56
N SER A 569 16.27 -19.74 9.28
CA SER A 569 16.67 -20.97 8.60
C SER A 569 18.19 -21.08 8.56
N GLU A 570 18.75 -22.14 9.15
CA GLU A 570 20.21 -22.32 9.25
C GLU A 570 20.88 -22.62 7.90
N VAL A 571 20.08 -22.84 6.83
CA VAL A 571 20.50 -23.06 5.44
C VAL A 571 20.98 -21.76 4.76
N SER A 572 21.82 -20.98 5.47
CA SER A 572 22.58 -19.85 4.92
C SER A 572 24.04 -20.21 4.58
N GLY A 573 24.44 -21.47 4.83
CA GLY A 573 25.81 -21.96 4.63
C GLY A 573 26.26 -22.15 3.17
N GLN A 574 25.33 -22.20 2.22
CA GLN A 574 25.65 -22.22 0.78
C GLN A 574 24.89 -21.09 0.07
N ARG A 575 25.61 -20.04 -0.33
CA ARG A 575 25.12 -19.11 -1.36
C ARG A 575 25.04 -19.91 -2.67
N SER A 576 23.82 -20.26 -3.11
CA SER A 576 23.59 -20.83 -4.43
C SER A 576 24.14 -19.89 -5.52
N GLU A 577 24.45 -20.42 -6.70
CA GLU A 577 24.89 -19.59 -7.82
C GLU A 577 23.77 -18.59 -8.17
N ARG A 578 24.01 -17.29 -7.90
CA ARG A 578 23.00 -16.23 -8.08
C ARG A 578 22.68 -15.96 -9.55
N LEU A 579 23.60 -16.33 -10.45
CA LEU A 579 23.54 -16.06 -11.88
C LEU A 579 23.15 -17.34 -12.61
N GLU A 580 21.98 -17.35 -13.23
CA GLU A 580 21.58 -18.42 -14.15
C GLU A 580 21.78 -17.95 -15.60
N LYS A 581 22.44 -18.77 -16.40
CA LYS A 581 22.63 -18.55 -17.84
C LYS A 581 21.42 -19.06 -18.61
N GLY A 582 20.88 -18.26 -19.51
CA GLY A 582 19.82 -18.67 -20.44
C GLY A 582 20.37 -19.16 -21.79
N PRO A 583 19.51 -19.68 -22.68
CA PRO A 583 19.91 -20.23 -23.98
C PRO A 583 20.69 -19.28 -24.90
N ALA A 584 20.55 -17.97 -24.69
CA ALA A 584 21.22 -16.95 -25.51
C ALA A 584 22.56 -16.44 -24.92
N TYR A 585 23.01 -16.95 -23.76
CA TYR A 585 24.17 -16.42 -23.02
C TYR A 585 25.45 -16.27 -23.87
N ASP A 586 25.94 -17.37 -24.43
CA ASP A 586 27.24 -17.41 -25.13
C ASP A 586 27.24 -16.62 -26.45
N GLN A 587 26.05 -16.31 -26.98
CA GLN A 587 25.88 -15.49 -28.18
C GLN A 587 26.21 -14.01 -27.94
N ILE A 588 26.19 -13.55 -26.68
CA ILE A 588 26.29 -12.14 -26.28
C ILE A 588 27.53 -11.86 -25.42
N ALA A 589 27.98 -12.83 -24.62
CA ALA A 589 28.99 -12.66 -23.55
C ALA A 589 30.36 -12.05 -23.95
N HIS A 590 30.69 -12.00 -25.24
CA HIS A 590 31.97 -11.49 -25.76
C HIS A 590 31.88 -10.18 -26.58
N ARG A 591 30.72 -9.51 -26.58
CA ARG A 591 30.50 -8.31 -27.41
C ARG A 591 30.94 -7.01 -26.72
N GLN A 592 31.48 -6.08 -27.51
CA GLN A 592 31.78 -4.72 -27.06
C GLN A 592 30.51 -3.83 -27.06
N TRP A 593 30.60 -2.73 -26.31
CA TRP A 593 29.47 -1.91 -25.89
C TRP A 593 29.55 -0.51 -26.50
N LYS A 594 28.41 0.05 -26.89
CA LYS A 594 28.27 1.50 -27.03
C LYS A 594 26.81 1.89 -26.77
N ILE A 595 26.61 2.69 -25.72
CA ILE A 595 25.31 3.26 -25.36
C ILE A 595 24.91 4.34 -26.39
N GLU A 596 23.60 4.62 -26.41
CA GLU A 596 22.92 5.72 -27.11
C GLU A 596 22.80 5.71 -28.63
N ASN A 597 21.55 5.93 -29.05
CA ASN A 597 21.17 6.85 -30.12
C ASN A 597 20.32 7.93 -29.43
N PRO A 598 20.58 9.23 -29.63
CA PRO A 598 19.85 10.30 -28.95
C PRO A 598 18.34 10.33 -29.26
N HIS A 599 17.87 9.65 -30.31
CA HIS A 599 16.46 9.58 -30.70
C HIS A 599 15.68 8.40 -30.11
N ASP A 600 16.31 7.59 -29.24
CA ASP A 600 15.65 6.54 -28.46
C ASP A 600 15.18 7.07 -27.08
N TRP A 601 14.22 6.37 -26.47
CA TRP A 601 13.80 6.50 -25.07
C TRP A 601 14.09 5.16 -24.34
N PRO A 602 15.38 4.80 -24.14
CA PRO A 602 15.79 3.45 -23.78
C PRO A 602 15.47 3.00 -22.36
N THR A 603 15.09 3.90 -21.45
CA THR A 603 14.80 3.59 -20.04
C THR A 603 13.69 4.48 -19.50
N TYR A 604 13.13 4.18 -18.32
CA TYR A 604 12.09 4.99 -17.70
C TYR A 604 12.45 6.47 -17.69
N ARG A 605 11.54 7.30 -18.22
CA ARG A 605 11.73 8.74 -18.39
C ARG A 605 12.93 9.15 -19.27
N GLY A 606 13.21 8.34 -20.30
CA GLY A 606 14.17 8.60 -21.37
C GLY A 606 15.60 8.21 -21.02
N ASN A 607 16.14 8.75 -19.93
CA ASN A 607 17.57 8.71 -19.60
C ASN A 607 17.83 8.34 -18.13
N SER A 608 19.10 8.15 -17.78
CA SER A 608 19.59 7.88 -16.42
C SER A 608 19.14 8.94 -15.40
N ALA A 609 19.09 10.22 -15.80
CA ALA A 609 18.66 11.33 -14.97
C ALA A 609 17.14 11.39 -14.74
N ARG A 610 16.36 10.56 -15.46
CA ARG A 610 14.89 10.52 -15.43
C ARG A 610 14.25 11.86 -15.83
N SER A 611 14.85 12.58 -16.79
CA SER A 611 14.39 13.93 -17.14
C SER A 611 13.02 13.97 -17.82
N GLY A 612 12.58 12.88 -18.47
CA GLY A 612 11.32 12.84 -19.21
C GLY A 612 11.32 13.71 -20.47
N ALA A 613 12.50 13.94 -21.04
CA ALA A 613 12.72 14.74 -22.23
C ALA A 613 13.55 13.98 -23.28
N ASN A 614 13.29 14.29 -24.55
CA ASN A 614 14.13 13.91 -25.68
C ASN A 614 14.17 15.09 -26.67
N GLU A 615 15.31 15.32 -27.34
CA GLU A 615 15.48 16.42 -28.31
C GLU A 615 14.66 16.25 -29.59
N THR A 616 14.19 15.02 -29.86
CA THR A 616 13.49 14.66 -31.09
C THR A 616 12.18 15.44 -31.24
N SER A 617 12.07 16.16 -32.35
CA SER A 617 10.85 16.89 -32.73
C SER A 617 9.71 15.92 -33.06
N VAL A 618 8.52 16.22 -32.56
CA VAL A 618 7.26 15.50 -32.84
C VAL A 618 6.22 16.51 -33.31
N PRO A 619 5.46 16.26 -34.39
CA PRO A 619 4.43 17.18 -34.86
C PRO A 619 3.35 17.45 -33.81
N HIS A 620 2.89 18.71 -33.69
CA HIS A 620 1.85 19.06 -32.71
C HIS A 620 0.50 18.38 -33.04
N GLN A 621 0.08 18.42 -34.32
CA GLN A 621 -1.15 17.76 -34.78
C GLN A 621 -0.97 16.25 -34.92
N LEU A 622 -1.22 15.54 -33.82
CA LEU A 622 -1.13 14.09 -33.71
C LEU A 622 -2.39 13.34 -34.17
N ASN A 623 -2.20 12.11 -34.65
CA ASN A 623 -3.23 11.15 -35.03
C ASN A 623 -2.79 9.76 -34.54
N VAL A 624 -3.74 8.82 -34.36
CA VAL A 624 -3.42 7.41 -34.07
C VAL A 624 -2.75 6.78 -35.29
N ALA A 625 -1.47 6.44 -35.18
CA ALA A 625 -0.74 5.68 -36.20
C ALA A 625 -1.05 4.19 -36.07
N TRP A 626 -1.01 3.68 -34.83
CA TRP A 626 -1.51 2.36 -34.45
C TRP A 626 -1.91 2.33 -32.96
N GLN A 627 -2.71 1.33 -32.60
CA GLN A 627 -2.98 0.93 -31.23
C GLN A 627 -2.76 -0.58 -31.09
N ALA A 628 -2.23 -1.02 -29.94
CA ALA A 628 -2.00 -2.42 -29.61
C ALA A 628 -2.60 -2.72 -28.23
N ASP A 629 -3.29 -3.84 -28.09
CA ASP A 629 -3.80 -4.33 -26.80
C ASP A 629 -2.81 -5.36 -26.24
N ILE A 630 -2.34 -5.15 -25.01
CA ILE A 630 -1.47 -6.08 -24.28
C ILE A 630 -2.17 -6.80 -23.12
N GLY A 631 -3.38 -6.36 -22.75
CA GLY A 631 -4.13 -6.85 -21.59
C GLY A 631 -3.56 -6.44 -20.23
N GLY A 632 -4.45 -6.26 -19.24
CA GLY A 632 -4.08 -5.85 -17.87
C GLY A 632 -3.65 -4.39 -17.75
N LYS A 633 -3.20 -3.95 -16.57
CA LYS A 633 -2.66 -2.59 -16.36
C LYS A 633 -1.23 -2.50 -16.95
N PRO A 634 -0.94 -1.62 -17.92
CA PRO A 634 0.41 -1.44 -18.43
C PRO A 634 1.31 -0.66 -17.47
N SER A 635 2.62 -0.88 -17.57
CA SER A 635 3.64 0.06 -17.11
C SER A 635 3.70 1.30 -18.02
N ALA A 636 4.50 2.31 -17.66
CA ALA A 636 5.01 3.25 -18.65
C ALA A 636 5.77 2.51 -19.77
N VAL A 637 6.01 3.17 -20.91
CA VAL A 637 6.63 2.57 -22.10
C VAL A 637 8.07 3.06 -22.30
N THR A 638 8.96 2.18 -22.79
CA THR A 638 10.29 2.54 -23.32
C THR A 638 10.41 2.21 -24.79
N VAL A 639 11.17 2.99 -25.56
CA VAL A 639 11.20 2.89 -27.03
C VAL A 639 12.63 2.94 -27.55
N ALA A 640 13.15 1.81 -28.00
CA ALA A 640 14.52 1.66 -28.46
C ALA A 640 14.67 0.46 -29.41
N ALA A 641 15.76 0.41 -30.17
CA ALA A 641 16.05 -0.66 -31.14
C ALA A 641 14.90 -1.02 -32.12
N GLY A 642 14.12 0.00 -32.54
CA GLY A 642 12.94 -0.14 -33.42
C GLY A 642 11.73 -0.79 -32.74
N LYS A 643 11.67 -0.77 -31.40
CA LYS A 643 10.65 -1.49 -30.62
C LYS A 643 10.17 -0.64 -29.44
N ALA A 644 8.91 -0.82 -29.07
CA ALA A 644 8.33 -0.32 -27.83
C ALA A 644 8.22 -1.47 -26.81
N PHE A 645 8.66 -1.23 -25.58
CA PHE A 645 8.67 -2.22 -24.50
C PHE A 645 7.80 -1.74 -23.34
N VAL A 646 7.02 -2.66 -22.80
CA VAL A 646 5.99 -2.40 -21.80
C VAL A 646 5.74 -3.68 -20.99
N ALA A 647 5.41 -3.55 -19.71
CA ALA A 647 4.97 -4.67 -18.89
C ALA A 647 3.46 -4.60 -18.65
N SER A 648 2.77 -5.73 -18.81
CA SER A 648 1.45 -5.94 -18.22
C SER A 648 1.66 -6.32 -16.76
N VAL A 649 1.55 -5.33 -15.88
CA VAL A 649 2.19 -5.29 -14.55
C VAL A 649 1.77 -6.48 -13.67
N ASP A 650 0.46 -6.62 -13.44
CA ASP A 650 -0.09 -7.70 -12.61
C ASP A 650 -0.12 -9.05 -13.36
N ALA A 651 -0.02 -9.07 -14.70
CA ALA A 651 0.11 -10.30 -15.50
C ALA A 651 1.57 -10.79 -15.62
N HIS A 652 2.51 -10.18 -14.88
CA HIS A 652 3.92 -10.58 -14.75
C HIS A 652 4.64 -10.69 -16.10
N THR A 653 4.23 -9.95 -17.13
CA THR A 653 4.67 -10.20 -18.52
C THR A 653 5.19 -8.94 -19.19
N VAL A 654 6.41 -9.01 -19.72
CA VAL A 654 7.01 -7.98 -20.57
C VAL A 654 6.69 -8.28 -22.03
N HIS A 655 6.28 -7.26 -22.77
CA HIS A 655 5.97 -7.32 -24.19
C HIS A 655 6.92 -6.43 -24.99
N ALA A 656 7.26 -6.86 -26.20
CA ALA A 656 7.91 -6.03 -27.21
C ALA A 656 6.98 -5.88 -28.42
N LEU A 657 6.74 -4.62 -28.81
CA LEU A 657 5.95 -4.23 -29.97
C LEU A 657 6.86 -3.59 -31.02
N ASP A 658 6.58 -3.81 -32.30
CA ASP A 658 7.21 -3.12 -33.41
C ASP A 658 6.78 -1.63 -33.47
N THR A 659 7.71 -0.68 -33.65
CA THR A 659 7.35 0.76 -33.64
C THR A 659 6.61 1.25 -34.88
N GLU A 660 6.63 0.50 -35.98
CA GLU A 660 5.95 0.86 -37.23
C GLU A 660 4.50 0.34 -37.30
N SER A 661 4.26 -0.89 -36.84
CA SER A 661 2.97 -1.58 -36.96
C SER A 661 2.21 -1.76 -35.65
N GLY A 662 2.87 -1.64 -34.49
CA GLY A 662 2.32 -2.00 -33.18
C GLY A 662 2.18 -3.51 -32.95
N SER A 663 2.61 -4.34 -33.91
CA SER A 663 2.50 -5.79 -33.79
C SER A 663 3.40 -6.33 -32.66
N ARG A 664 2.87 -7.27 -31.88
CA ARG A 664 3.62 -7.92 -30.78
C ARG A 664 4.64 -8.89 -31.35
N LEU A 665 5.92 -8.54 -31.21
CA LEU A 665 7.06 -9.34 -31.66
C LEU A 665 7.33 -10.53 -30.74
N TRP A 666 7.30 -10.29 -29.42
CA TRP A 666 7.49 -11.32 -28.40
C TRP A 666 6.88 -10.91 -27.04
N SER A 667 6.79 -11.87 -26.12
CA SER A 667 6.41 -11.65 -24.73
C SER A 667 7.09 -12.64 -23.79
N TYR A 668 7.47 -12.21 -22.59
CA TYR A 668 8.18 -13.00 -21.59
C TYR A 668 7.56 -12.83 -20.20
N THR A 669 7.23 -13.93 -19.51
CA THR A 669 6.58 -13.93 -18.19
C THR A 669 7.57 -14.27 -17.07
N THR A 670 7.60 -13.46 -16.00
CA THR A 670 8.42 -13.63 -14.79
C THR A 670 7.71 -14.44 -13.70
N GLY A 671 8.27 -14.56 -12.50
CA GLY A 671 7.62 -15.19 -11.34
C GLY A 671 6.72 -14.23 -10.54
N GLY A 672 6.81 -12.93 -10.81
CA GLY A 672 6.10 -11.86 -10.11
C GLY A 672 6.03 -10.61 -10.98
N ARG A 673 5.44 -9.54 -10.46
CA ARG A 673 5.18 -8.30 -11.21
C ARG A 673 6.43 -7.65 -11.81
N VAL A 674 6.23 -6.88 -12.87
CA VAL A 674 7.22 -5.93 -13.41
C VAL A 674 6.55 -4.56 -13.40
N ASP A 675 6.95 -3.71 -12.47
CA ASP A 675 6.22 -2.48 -12.08
C ASP A 675 6.50 -1.25 -12.97
N SER A 676 7.54 -1.32 -13.78
CA SER A 676 8.11 -0.21 -14.54
C SER A 676 8.84 -0.73 -15.79
N PRO A 677 8.97 0.07 -16.86
CA PRO A 677 9.44 -0.44 -18.15
C PRO A 677 10.89 -0.95 -18.13
N PRO A 678 11.23 -1.92 -18.99
CA PRO A 678 12.60 -2.37 -19.17
C PRO A 678 13.56 -1.28 -19.67
N THR A 679 14.83 -1.46 -19.35
CA THR A 679 15.95 -0.68 -19.87
C THR A 679 16.62 -1.41 -21.03
N ILE A 680 16.81 -0.70 -22.15
CA ILE A 680 17.29 -1.28 -23.41
C ILE A 680 18.73 -0.84 -23.69
N CYS A 681 19.63 -1.82 -23.85
CA CYS A 681 21.04 -1.60 -24.19
C CYS A 681 21.29 -2.01 -25.66
N ARG A 682 21.95 -1.16 -26.45
CA ARG A 682 22.39 -1.49 -27.82
C ARG A 682 23.87 -1.91 -27.84
N PHE A 683 24.25 -2.75 -28.81
CA PHE A 683 25.66 -3.08 -29.10
C PHE A 683 25.98 -2.78 -30.56
N VAL A 684 27.04 -2.00 -30.78
CA VAL A 684 27.70 -1.93 -32.08
C VAL A 684 28.69 -3.08 -32.14
N VAL A 685 28.45 -4.04 -33.03
CA VAL A 685 29.42 -5.11 -33.31
C VAL A 685 30.59 -4.48 -34.09
N PRO A 686 31.84 -4.54 -33.59
CA PRO A 686 33.00 -4.13 -34.37
C PRO A 686 33.08 -4.98 -35.65
N PRO A 687 33.44 -4.40 -36.82
CA PRO A 687 33.64 -5.20 -38.03
C PRO A 687 34.73 -6.25 -37.75
N SER A 688 34.42 -7.51 -38.05
CA SER A 688 35.22 -8.66 -37.64
C SER A 688 36.58 -8.70 -38.34
N GLY A 689 37.62 -8.19 -37.67
CA GLY A 689 39.00 -8.57 -37.96
C GLY A 689 39.18 -10.06 -37.62
N GLY A 690 39.56 -10.85 -38.62
CA GLY A 690 39.73 -12.30 -38.44
C GLY A 690 40.96 -12.65 -37.61
N SER A 691 40.93 -13.81 -36.97
CA SER A 691 42.14 -14.46 -36.45
C SER A 691 43.03 -14.88 -37.63
N GLY A 692 44.17 -14.23 -37.78
CA GLY A 692 45.19 -14.54 -38.78
C GLY A 692 46.51 -13.91 -38.38
N GLU A 693 47.62 -14.59 -38.70
CA GLU A 693 48.97 -14.06 -38.48
C GLU A 693 49.27 -12.90 -39.43
N VAL A 694 50.25 -12.07 -39.07
CA VAL A 694 50.71 -10.98 -39.94
C VAL A 694 51.63 -11.57 -41.00
N ASP A 695 51.23 -11.46 -42.26
CA ASP A 695 52.10 -11.62 -43.42
C ASP A 695 51.78 -10.50 -44.42
N ASP A 696 52.79 -10.02 -45.13
CA ASP A 696 52.71 -8.78 -45.92
C ASP A 696 52.26 -9.01 -47.38
N ASP A 697 51.96 -7.91 -48.09
CA ASP A 697 51.67 -7.82 -49.54
C ASP A 697 50.42 -8.54 -50.10
N ALA A 698 49.30 -7.79 -50.20
CA ALA A 698 48.50 -7.72 -51.44
C ALA A 698 47.52 -6.53 -51.48
N LYS A 699 47.45 -5.81 -52.61
CA LYS A 699 46.41 -4.79 -52.87
C LYS A 699 45.11 -5.44 -53.34
N SER A 700 44.03 -5.35 -52.55
CA SER A 700 42.69 -5.79 -52.95
C SER A 700 41.60 -4.77 -52.58
N THR A 701 41.08 -4.06 -53.57
CA THR A 701 39.92 -3.15 -53.42
C THR A 701 38.60 -3.93 -53.37
N LYS A 702 38.14 -4.26 -52.16
CA LYS A 702 36.74 -4.65 -51.89
C LYS A 702 36.12 -3.72 -50.85
N GLN A 703 34.89 -3.29 -51.10
CA GLN A 703 34.11 -2.53 -50.12
C GLN A 703 33.78 -3.41 -48.89
N PRO A 704 33.72 -2.83 -47.68
CA PRO A 704 33.25 -3.57 -46.51
C PRO A 704 31.77 -3.97 -46.68
N PRO A 705 31.35 -5.14 -46.18
CA PRO A 705 29.97 -5.59 -46.30
C PRO A 705 29.01 -4.68 -45.51
N LYS A 706 27.96 -4.18 -46.17
CA LYS A 706 26.84 -3.50 -45.52
C LYS A 706 26.00 -4.52 -44.74
N GLY A 707 26.29 -4.74 -43.46
CA GLY A 707 25.54 -5.72 -42.67
C GLY A 707 26.07 -6.00 -41.26
N GLY A 708 26.47 -4.99 -40.50
CA GLY A 708 26.76 -5.16 -39.07
C GLY A 708 25.48 -5.41 -38.28
N THR A 709 25.22 -6.64 -37.84
CA THR A 709 24.03 -6.98 -37.05
C THR A 709 24.14 -6.41 -35.63
N THR A 710 23.57 -5.22 -35.43
CA THR A 710 23.37 -4.64 -34.09
C THR A 710 22.44 -5.54 -33.28
N SER A 711 22.94 -6.09 -32.19
CA SER A 711 22.11 -6.74 -31.18
C SER A 711 21.65 -5.71 -30.15
N SER A 712 20.67 -6.07 -29.34
CA SER A 712 20.23 -5.26 -28.19
C SER A 712 19.74 -6.18 -27.08
N LEU A 713 19.89 -5.75 -25.83
CA LEU A 713 19.41 -6.45 -24.64
C LEU A 713 18.29 -5.64 -23.99
N CYS A 714 17.36 -6.35 -23.37
CA CYS A 714 16.25 -5.84 -22.58
C CYS A 714 16.47 -6.28 -21.13
N LEU A 715 16.91 -5.36 -20.27
CA LEU A 715 17.20 -5.59 -18.85
C LEU A 715 16.05 -5.07 -18.00
N PHE A 716 15.54 -5.90 -17.09
CA PHE A 716 14.50 -5.48 -16.13
C PHE A 716 14.55 -6.25 -14.82
N GLY A 717 14.15 -5.60 -13.73
CA GLY A 717 13.85 -6.28 -12.47
C GLY A 717 12.44 -6.88 -12.45
N SER A 718 12.19 -7.76 -11.48
CA SER A 718 10.85 -8.21 -11.14
C SER A 718 10.66 -8.28 -9.62
N ALA A 719 9.40 -8.15 -9.20
CA ALA A 719 8.99 -8.35 -7.82
C ALA A 719 9.18 -9.79 -7.32
N ASP A 720 9.51 -10.75 -8.18
CA ASP A 720 9.99 -12.09 -7.78
C ASP A 720 11.41 -12.08 -7.16
N GLY A 721 12.11 -10.96 -7.18
CA GLY A 721 13.45 -10.81 -6.61
C GLY A 721 14.59 -11.09 -7.59
N TRP A 722 14.30 -11.26 -8.89
CA TRP A 722 15.29 -11.44 -9.94
C TRP A 722 15.47 -10.18 -10.81
N VAL A 723 16.65 -10.10 -11.42
CA VAL A 723 16.93 -9.28 -12.61
C VAL A 723 16.97 -10.21 -13.81
N TYR A 724 16.28 -9.86 -14.87
CA TYR A 724 16.24 -10.58 -16.15
C TYR A 724 16.96 -9.79 -17.23
N CYS A 725 17.61 -10.50 -18.14
CA CYS A 725 18.22 -9.94 -19.34
C CYS A 725 17.89 -10.79 -20.56
N LEU A 726 17.11 -10.22 -21.47
CA LEU A 726 16.61 -10.88 -22.69
C LEU A 726 17.25 -10.29 -23.95
N ARG A 727 17.37 -11.09 -25.00
CA ARG A 727 17.72 -10.61 -26.35
C ARG A 727 16.54 -9.83 -26.91
N ALA A 728 16.70 -8.53 -27.14
CA ALA A 728 15.58 -7.62 -27.41
C ALA A 728 14.88 -7.83 -28.77
N ASN A 729 15.41 -8.70 -29.64
CA ASN A 729 14.82 -9.00 -30.94
C ASN A 729 13.70 -10.04 -30.89
N ASP A 730 13.75 -10.95 -29.92
CA ASP A 730 12.96 -12.20 -29.89
C ASP A 730 12.58 -12.66 -28.46
N GLY A 731 13.14 -12.04 -27.42
CA GLY A 731 12.79 -12.32 -26.02
C GLY A 731 13.54 -13.51 -25.40
N GLU A 732 14.51 -14.11 -26.08
CA GLU A 732 15.28 -15.21 -25.50
C GLU A 732 16.09 -14.78 -24.27
N LEU A 733 16.04 -15.59 -23.21
CA LEU A 733 16.80 -15.35 -21.99
C LEU A 733 18.31 -15.47 -22.24
N VAL A 734 19.04 -14.41 -21.94
CA VAL A 734 20.51 -14.38 -21.95
C VAL A 734 21.03 -14.74 -20.56
N TRP A 735 20.54 -14.07 -19.52
CA TRP A 735 20.81 -14.43 -18.12
C TRP A 735 19.71 -13.93 -17.18
N ARG A 736 19.62 -14.50 -15.98
CA ARG A 736 18.91 -13.92 -14.83
C ARG A 736 19.77 -13.95 -13.56
N PHE A 737 19.68 -12.91 -12.74
CA PHE A 737 20.44 -12.76 -11.50
C PHE A 737 19.50 -12.62 -10.29
N ARG A 738 19.68 -13.47 -9.29
CA ARG A 738 18.91 -13.46 -8.03
C ARG A 738 19.42 -12.34 -7.13
N ALA A 739 18.73 -11.21 -7.13
CA ALA A 739 19.06 -10.06 -6.28
C ALA A 739 18.44 -10.17 -4.87
N ALA A 740 17.36 -10.93 -4.69
CA ALA A 740 16.87 -11.27 -3.36
C ALA A 740 17.92 -12.09 -2.57
N PRO A 741 18.22 -11.78 -1.30
CA PRO A 741 19.20 -12.50 -0.50
C PRO A 741 18.83 -13.97 -0.29
N GLU A 742 17.54 -14.27 -0.04
CA GLU A 742 16.93 -15.61 0.00
C GLU A 742 15.61 -15.65 -0.79
N GLU A 743 15.09 -16.84 -1.11
CA GLU A 743 13.72 -17.00 -1.63
C GLU A 743 12.71 -16.97 -0.49
N ARG A 744 11.94 -15.87 -0.38
CA ARG A 744 10.81 -15.75 0.54
C ARG A 744 9.75 -14.80 -0.04
N HIS A 745 8.64 -15.37 -0.51
CA HIS A 745 7.49 -14.60 -0.95
C HIS A 745 6.58 -14.18 0.22
N VAL A 746 5.92 -13.06 0.01
CA VAL A 746 4.89 -12.42 0.84
C VAL A 746 3.77 -11.94 -0.09
N VAL A 747 2.57 -11.69 0.44
CA VAL A 747 1.46 -11.13 -0.36
C VAL A 747 1.49 -9.59 -0.30
N VAL A 748 1.41 -8.95 -1.46
CA VAL A 748 1.58 -7.50 -1.64
C VAL A 748 0.56 -6.99 -2.66
N HIS A 749 -0.43 -6.21 -2.19
CA HIS A 749 -1.54 -5.67 -2.98
C HIS A 749 -2.32 -6.75 -3.77
N GLY A 750 -2.53 -7.93 -3.19
CA GLY A 750 -3.25 -9.04 -3.83
C GLY A 750 -2.42 -9.86 -4.83
N GLN A 751 -1.09 -9.76 -4.76
CA GLN A 751 -0.13 -10.48 -5.61
C GLN A 751 0.95 -11.14 -4.75
N LEU A 752 1.58 -12.21 -5.23
CA LEU A 752 2.80 -12.74 -4.59
C LEU A 752 4.03 -11.97 -5.07
N GLU A 753 4.88 -11.58 -4.13
CA GLU A 753 6.15 -10.90 -4.39
C GLU A 753 7.20 -11.36 -3.38
N SER A 754 8.48 -11.33 -3.77
CA SER A 754 9.61 -11.50 -2.84
C SER A 754 9.55 -10.45 -1.74
N ALA A 755 10.03 -10.78 -0.53
CA ALA A 755 10.30 -9.78 0.51
C ALA A 755 11.32 -8.71 0.04
N TRP A 756 12.16 -9.06 -0.94
CA TRP A 756 13.08 -8.16 -1.65
C TRP A 756 12.74 -8.10 -3.15
N PRO A 757 11.76 -7.28 -3.56
CA PRO A 757 11.40 -7.09 -4.96
C PRO A 757 12.46 -6.23 -5.66
N VAL A 758 12.59 -6.38 -6.98
CA VAL A 758 13.41 -5.50 -7.83
C VAL A 758 12.49 -4.69 -8.74
N HIS A 759 12.72 -3.37 -8.83
CA HIS A 759 11.99 -2.51 -9.77
C HIS A 759 12.35 -2.85 -11.22
N GLY A 760 11.35 -2.81 -12.11
CA GLY A 760 11.50 -3.12 -13.54
C GLY A 760 12.58 -2.27 -14.22
N SER A 761 12.62 -0.97 -13.98
CA SER A 761 13.56 -0.03 -14.62
C SER A 761 14.96 -0.04 -13.99
N VAL A 762 15.76 -1.06 -14.34
CA VAL A 762 17.20 -1.16 -14.07
C VAL A 762 17.93 0.12 -14.52
N LEU A 763 18.80 0.69 -13.69
CA LEU A 763 19.68 1.79 -14.11
C LEU A 763 20.92 1.22 -14.79
N VAL A 764 21.32 1.77 -15.94
CA VAL A 764 22.54 1.37 -16.65
C VAL A 764 23.40 2.62 -16.89
N LEU A 765 24.70 2.51 -16.56
CA LEU A 765 25.70 3.56 -16.69
C LEU A 765 27.00 2.94 -17.21
N GLY A 766 27.49 3.40 -18.36
CA GLY A 766 28.71 2.85 -18.98
C GLY A 766 28.61 1.34 -19.25
N ASP A 767 29.44 0.55 -18.57
CA ASP A 767 29.47 -0.92 -18.62
C ASP A 767 28.85 -1.58 -17.37
N GLU A 768 28.10 -0.84 -16.55
CA GLU A 768 27.45 -1.33 -15.33
C GLU A 768 25.92 -1.19 -15.35
N ALA A 769 25.24 -2.19 -14.79
CA ALA A 769 23.83 -2.14 -14.41
C ALA A 769 23.72 -2.08 -12.88
N VAL A 770 22.97 -1.11 -12.35
CA VAL A 770 22.74 -0.91 -10.92
C VAL A 770 21.28 -1.24 -10.58
N VAL A 771 21.10 -2.10 -9.57
CA VAL A 771 19.78 -2.60 -9.15
C VAL A 771 19.64 -2.57 -7.63
N SER A 772 18.41 -2.40 -7.14
CA SER A 772 18.05 -2.47 -5.72
C SER A 772 16.98 -3.54 -5.45
N ALA A 773 17.19 -4.33 -4.41
CA ALA A 773 16.31 -5.40 -3.96
C ALA A 773 15.95 -5.22 -2.48
N GLY A 774 14.67 -4.99 -2.18
CA GLY A 774 14.20 -4.67 -0.82
C GLY A 774 13.13 -3.58 -0.81
N ARG A 775 12.35 -3.47 0.27
CA ARG A 775 11.33 -2.40 0.41
C ARG A 775 11.75 -1.26 1.34
N SER A 776 12.44 -1.55 2.45
CA SER A 776 12.86 -0.58 3.45
C SER A 776 14.18 -1.00 4.10
N SER A 777 15.05 -0.05 4.40
CA SER A 777 16.31 -0.29 5.12
C SER A 777 16.12 -0.71 6.60
N TYR A 778 14.88 -0.75 7.10
CA TYR A 778 14.51 -1.20 8.45
C TYR A 778 13.90 -2.60 8.54
N LEU A 779 13.46 -3.20 7.43
CA LEU A 779 12.81 -4.51 7.39
C LEU A 779 13.70 -5.55 6.71
N ASP A 780 13.54 -6.81 7.10
CA ASP A 780 14.03 -7.96 6.32
C ASP A 780 15.52 -7.87 5.94
N GLY A 781 16.38 -7.40 6.85
CA GLY A 781 17.82 -7.28 6.59
C GLY A 781 18.24 -6.08 5.73
N GLY A 782 17.29 -5.25 5.27
CA GLY A 782 17.53 -4.00 4.57
C GLY A 782 17.34 -4.08 3.05
N ILE A 783 17.91 -3.11 2.33
CA ILE A 783 17.88 -3.06 0.85
C ILE A 783 19.26 -3.45 0.34
N HIS A 784 19.34 -4.53 -0.44
CA HIS A 784 20.55 -4.92 -1.15
C HIS A 784 20.65 -4.13 -2.45
N VAL A 785 21.85 -3.61 -2.76
CA VAL A 785 22.16 -2.89 -3.99
C VAL A 785 23.31 -3.62 -4.68
N TYR A 786 23.15 -3.92 -5.96
CA TYR A 786 24.15 -4.63 -6.76
C TYR A 786 24.59 -3.81 -7.95
N ARG A 787 25.89 -3.88 -8.26
CA ARG A 787 26.46 -3.52 -9.56
C ARG A 787 26.71 -4.81 -10.34
N LEU A 788 26.18 -4.92 -11.55
CA LEU A 788 26.24 -6.10 -12.43
C LEU A 788 26.78 -5.71 -13.82
N GLN A 789 27.45 -6.62 -14.52
CA GLN A 789 27.88 -6.41 -15.90
C GLN A 789 26.73 -6.77 -16.90
N PRO A 790 26.21 -5.85 -17.74
CA PRO A 790 24.93 -6.02 -18.43
C PRO A 790 24.76 -7.21 -19.40
N ALA A 791 25.83 -7.71 -20.03
CA ALA A 791 25.73 -8.87 -20.95
C ALA A 791 25.99 -10.23 -20.29
N THR A 792 26.65 -10.25 -19.13
CA THR A 792 27.05 -11.49 -18.44
C THR A 792 26.27 -11.72 -17.15
N GLY A 793 25.62 -10.69 -16.59
CA GLY A 793 24.97 -10.75 -15.27
C GLY A 793 25.96 -10.92 -14.12
N LYS A 794 27.28 -10.87 -14.39
CA LYS A 794 28.31 -11.05 -13.39
C LYS A 794 28.25 -9.91 -12.37
N MET A 795 28.17 -10.27 -11.10
CA MET A 795 28.22 -9.31 -9.99
C MET A 795 29.61 -8.66 -9.88
N ILE A 796 29.62 -7.34 -9.83
CA ILE A 796 30.79 -6.47 -9.63
C ILE A 796 30.94 -6.16 -8.13
N SER A 797 29.85 -5.72 -7.48
CA SER A 797 29.80 -5.50 -6.02
C SER A 797 28.40 -5.68 -5.44
N GLU A 798 28.34 -5.98 -4.14
CA GLU A 798 27.14 -6.03 -3.30
C GLU A 798 27.29 -4.99 -2.17
N THR A 799 26.28 -4.15 -1.97
CA THR A 799 26.24 -3.10 -0.94
C THR A 799 24.88 -3.19 -0.23
N VAL A 800 24.83 -3.16 1.11
CA VAL A 800 23.56 -3.25 1.86
C VAL A 800 23.24 -1.96 2.59
N LEU A 801 22.04 -1.41 2.35
CA LEU A 801 21.48 -0.27 3.06
C LEU A 801 20.65 -0.79 4.25
N TYR A 802 21.28 -0.80 5.42
CA TYR A 802 20.70 -1.23 6.69
C TYR A 802 20.71 -0.07 7.70
N SER A 803 19.54 0.29 8.23
CA SER A 803 19.36 1.44 9.14
C SER A 803 19.12 1.14 10.63
N PRO A 804 18.78 -0.09 11.08
CA PRO A 804 18.89 -0.44 12.49
C PRO A 804 20.34 -0.39 12.99
N ASP A 805 20.53 -0.15 14.28
CA ASP A 805 21.85 -0.27 14.92
C ASP A 805 22.35 -1.74 14.85
N PRO A 806 23.62 -1.99 14.48
CA PRO A 806 24.14 -3.35 14.28
C PRO A 806 24.25 -4.23 15.53
N LYS A 807 24.13 -3.68 16.75
CA LYS A 807 24.22 -4.45 18.00
C LYS A 807 22.86 -4.81 18.58
N THR A 808 21.91 -3.88 18.47
CA THR A 808 20.55 -4.03 19.00
C THR A 808 19.58 -4.57 17.96
N HIS A 809 19.84 -4.34 16.67
CA HIS A 809 18.97 -4.60 15.53
C HIS A 809 17.65 -3.80 15.50
N PHE A 810 17.58 -2.65 16.19
CA PHE A 810 16.43 -1.73 16.14
C PHE A 810 16.82 -0.31 15.71
N GLN A 811 15.82 0.55 15.47
CA GLN A 811 16.07 1.94 15.11
C GLN A 811 16.91 2.64 16.20
N PRO A 812 18.04 3.28 15.85
CA PRO A 812 18.84 4.01 16.81
C PRO A 812 18.09 5.23 17.37
N THR A 813 18.46 5.63 18.57
CA THR A 813 18.04 6.88 19.20
C THR A 813 18.62 8.08 18.46
N THR A 814 17.90 9.20 18.50
CA THR A 814 18.30 10.45 17.83
C THR A 814 19.51 11.12 18.50
N ASN A 815 19.88 10.74 19.72
CA ASN A 815 20.98 11.36 20.49
C ASN A 815 20.81 12.89 20.59
N GLY A 816 19.58 13.35 20.83
CA GLY A 816 19.21 14.77 20.88
C GLY A 816 19.20 15.49 19.51
N ARG A 817 19.39 14.75 18.41
CA ARG A 817 19.59 15.27 17.05
C ARG A 817 18.63 14.64 16.06
N PRO A 818 17.38 15.16 15.93
CA PRO A 818 16.39 14.61 15.01
C PRO A 818 16.83 14.71 13.54
N GLU A 819 17.81 15.55 13.21
CA GLU A 819 18.46 15.60 11.89
C GLU A 819 19.30 14.34 11.56
N ARG A 820 19.43 13.39 12.49
CA ARG A 820 20.12 12.11 12.31
C ARG A 820 19.19 10.91 12.07
N LEU A 821 17.89 11.15 11.80
CA LEU A 821 16.97 10.09 11.41
C LEU A 821 17.33 9.54 10.02
N SER A 822 18.07 8.44 10.04
CA SER A 822 18.36 7.59 8.90
C SER A 822 17.14 6.77 8.47
N GLY A 823 17.22 6.13 7.30
CA GLY A 823 16.18 5.26 6.78
C GLY A 823 15.71 5.65 5.38
N VAL A 824 15.55 4.63 4.52
CA VAL A 824 15.15 4.81 3.12
C VAL A 824 14.29 3.64 2.65
N LYS A 825 13.40 3.91 1.70
CA LYS A 825 12.64 2.92 0.94
C LYS A 825 13.22 2.80 -0.47
N SER A 826 13.16 1.61 -1.07
CA SER A 826 13.57 1.46 -2.48
C SER A 826 12.66 2.28 -3.42
N ASP A 827 13.18 2.63 -4.58
CA ASP A 827 12.49 3.29 -5.69
C ASP A 827 13.30 3.06 -6.97
N ILE A 828 12.80 3.52 -8.12
CA ILE A 828 13.58 3.56 -9.37
C ILE A 828 14.82 4.44 -9.17
N LEU A 829 16.00 3.90 -9.50
CA LEU A 829 17.27 4.60 -9.40
C LEU A 829 17.45 5.64 -10.51
N SER A 830 18.07 6.77 -10.17
CA SER A 830 18.44 7.84 -11.10
C SER A 830 19.92 8.21 -10.98
N SER A 831 20.47 8.92 -11.96
CA SER A 831 21.88 9.34 -11.98
C SER A 831 22.09 10.59 -12.82
N ASP A 832 22.96 11.48 -12.36
CA ASP A 832 23.44 12.67 -13.11
C ASP A 832 24.61 12.34 -14.07
N GLY A 833 25.21 11.15 -13.92
CA GLY A 833 26.36 10.67 -14.68
C GLY A 833 27.56 10.38 -13.76
N ASP A 834 27.71 11.17 -12.70
CA ASP A 834 28.78 11.05 -11.70
C ASP A 834 28.34 10.24 -10.47
N ALA A 835 27.03 10.14 -10.22
CA ALA A 835 26.46 9.62 -8.98
C ALA A 835 25.16 8.85 -9.19
N VAL A 836 24.95 7.78 -8.42
CA VAL A 836 23.68 7.05 -8.36
C VAL A 836 22.87 7.51 -7.16
N TYR A 837 21.56 7.67 -7.37
CA TYR A 837 20.61 8.17 -6.39
C TYR A 837 19.46 7.20 -6.12
N MET A 838 19.03 7.15 -4.85
CA MET A 838 17.82 6.47 -4.40
C MET A 838 17.01 7.40 -3.48
N ARG A 839 15.84 7.86 -3.96
CA ARG A 839 14.93 8.82 -3.31
C ARG A 839 15.56 10.14 -2.85
N HIS A 840 16.35 10.15 -1.79
CA HIS A 840 16.95 11.38 -1.23
C HIS A 840 18.45 11.22 -0.93
N LEU A 841 19.02 10.07 -1.34
CA LEU A 841 20.36 9.64 -0.97
C LEU A 841 21.21 9.47 -2.23
N LYS A 842 22.38 10.09 -2.24
CA LYS A 842 23.52 9.70 -3.08
C LYS A 842 24.11 8.42 -2.50
N LEU A 843 24.11 7.34 -3.28
CA LEU A 843 24.62 6.05 -2.85
C LEU A 843 26.15 6.07 -2.70
N ASP A 844 26.64 5.42 -1.65
CA ASP A 844 28.05 5.12 -1.43
C ASP A 844 28.22 3.59 -1.48
N PHE A 845 28.82 3.08 -2.55
CA PHE A 845 28.97 1.64 -2.77
C PHE A 845 30.02 0.98 -1.86
N GLU A 846 30.96 1.76 -1.31
CA GLU A 846 32.01 1.28 -0.40
C GLU A 846 31.53 1.27 1.06
N ARG A 847 30.77 2.29 1.46
CA ARG A 847 30.38 2.54 2.86
C ARG A 847 28.91 2.22 3.17
N GLY A 848 28.12 1.85 2.17
CA GLY A 848 26.74 1.40 2.30
C GLY A 848 25.83 2.45 2.93
N SER A 849 25.39 2.21 4.17
CA SER A 849 24.49 3.11 4.90
C SER A 849 25.05 4.52 5.17
N GLN A 850 26.31 4.81 4.85
CA GLN A 850 26.90 6.18 4.91
C GLN A 850 26.68 6.97 3.61
N THR A 851 25.41 7.10 3.20
CA THR A 851 25.01 7.85 2.01
C THR A 851 25.07 9.38 2.19
N GLN A 852 25.32 10.12 1.12
CA GLN A 852 25.33 11.60 1.12
C GLN A 852 24.04 12.20 0.55
N LEU A 853 23.91 13.54 0.61
CA LEU A 853 22.88 14.31 -0.07
C LEU A 853 23.37 14.74 -1.47
N GLY A 854 22.46 14.95 -2.42
CA GLY A 854 22.85 15.38 -3.77
C GLY A 854 21.70 15.76 -4.68
N LEU A 855 21.99 16.59 -5.68
CA LEU A 855 21.02 17.35 -6.46
C LEU A 855 20.45 16.52 -7.61
N HIS A 856 19.22 16.04 -7.49
CA HIS A 856 18.55 15.22 -8.50
C HIS A 856 17.03 15.36 -8.46
N LEU A 857 16.33 14.79 -9.44
CA LEU A 857 14.87 14.63 -9.44
C LEU A 857 14.48 13.44 -8.57
N TYR A 858 13.50 13.63 -7.68
CA TYR A 858 12.93 12.53 -6.92
C TYR A 858 11.52 12.81 -6.41
N CYS A 859 10.89 11.76 -5.87
CA CYS A 859 9.66 11.83 -5.12
C CYS A 859 9.82 11.18 -3.72
N PRO A 860 9.41 11.85 -2.62
CA PRO A 860 9.43 11.25 -1.29
C PRO A 860 8.59 9.97 -1.15
N THR A 861 7.43 9.91 -1.82
CA THR A 861 6.53 8.73 -1.82
C THR A 861 6.88 7.71 -2.90
N GLY A 862 7.57 8.16 -3.95
CA GLY A 862 8.27 7.36 -4.95
C GLY A 862 7.73 7.62 -6.36
N PHE A 863 8.55 7.35 -7.38
CA PHE A 863 8.19 7.67 -8.78
C PHE A 863 6.88 7.02 -9.23
N LEU A 864 6.62 5.78 -8.80
CA LEU A 864 5.47 4.98 -9.19
C LEU A 864 4.19 5.20 -8.35
N ASP A 865 4.13 6.20 -7.47
CA ASP A 865 2.94 6.47 -6.65
C ASP A 865 1.82 7.19 -7.46
N ASP A 866 0.97 6.41 -8.11
CA ASP A 866 -0.13 6.91 -8.94
C ASP A 866 -1.39 7.34 -8.17
N THR A 867 -1.35 7.32 -6.83
CA THR A 867 -2.51 7.60 -5.95
C THR A 867 -2.82 9.08 -5.77
N TRP A 868 -1.90 9.97 -6.16
CA TRP A 868 -2.01 11.43 -6.10
C TRP A 868 -2.24 12.03 -4.70
N TRP A 869 -1.95 11.28 -3.64
CA TRP A 869 -2.08 11.68 -2.24
C TRP A 869 -1.58 13.11 -1.99
N HIS A 870 -2.41 13.92 -1.34
CA HIS A 870 -2.45 15.39 -1.46
C HIS A 870 -1.24 16.16 -0.91
N ARG A 871 -0.28 15.47 -0.29
CA ARG A 871 0.95 16.04 0.27
C ARG A 871 2.23 15.50 -0.41
N SER A 872 2.09 14.71 -1.48
CA SER A 872 3.21 14.33 -2.35
C SER A 872 3.27 15.17 -3.62
N TYR A 873 4.50 15.32 -4.10
CA TYR A 873 4.92 15.97 -5.34
C TYR A 873 6.35 15.50 -5.64
N TRP A 874 6.77 15.66 -6.88
CA TRP A 874 8.16 15.55 -7.31
C TRP A 874 8.84 16.91 -7.17
N LEU A 875 10.15 16.90 -6.91
CA LEU A 875 10.97 18.09 -6.84
C LEU A 875 12.40 17.77 -7.31
N TYR A 876 13.11 18.81 -7.74
CA TYR A 876 14.55 18.76 -7.97
C TYR A 876 15.24 19.50 -6.83
N ALA A 877 16.03 18.80 -6.01
CA ALA A 877 16.65 19.37 -4.80
C ALA A 877 17.81 18.51 -4.30
N ARG A 878 18.61 19.07 -3.37
CA ARG A 878 19.66 18.33 -2.64
C ARG A 878 19.15 17.50 -1.47
N GLU A 879 18.07 17.94 -0.81
CA GLU A 879 17.46 17.25 0.34
C GLU A 879 15.94 17.48 0.38
N PHE A 880 15.21 16.51 0.94
CA PHE A 880 13.88 16.73 1.53
C PHE A 880 14.08 17.04 3.02
N LEU A 881 14.24 18.34 3.33
CA LEU A 881 14.81 18.86 4.58
C LEU A 881 14.24 18.21 5.85
N LEU A 882 15.13 17.72 6.71
CA LEU A 882 14.79 17.40 8.10
C LEU A 882 14.44 18.67 8.88
N GLY A 883 13.28 18.66 9.54
CA GLY A 883 12.71 19.85 10.15
C GLY A 883 13.50 20.35 11.37
N LEU A 884 14.46 21.26 11.16
CA LEU A 884 15.10 22.01 12.24
C LEU A 884 14.03 22.74 13.05
N GLY A 885 14.06 22.58 14.37
CA GLY A 885 12.92 22.86 15.22
C GLY A 885 12.63 24.33 15.53
N GLN A 886 11.55 24.55 16.27
CA GLN A 886 11.43 25.72 17.15
C GLN A 886 11.93 25.36 18.56
N PRO A 887 12.27 26.33 19.43
CA PRO A 887 12.44 26.06 20.87
C PRO A 887 11.20 25.42 21.52
N SER A 888 10.01 25.68 20.97
CA SER A 888 8.72 25.10 21.35
C SER A 888 8.41 23.74 20.69
N CYS A 889 9.19 23.29 19.71
CA CYS A 889 9.03 21.98 19.06
C CYS A 889 10.36 21.59 18.37
N PRO A 890 11.32 21.00 19.12
CA PRO A 890 12.59 20.55 18.57
C PRO A 890 12.37 19.28 17.73
N GLY A 891 12.76 19.32 16.46
CA GLY A 891 12.44 18.28 15.50
C GLY A 891 11.00 18.38 15.00
N ASN A 892 10.85 18.74 13.73
CA ASN A 892 9.61 18.57 12.98
C ASN A 892 9.76 17.35 12.06
N GLY A 893 9.45 16.15 12.57
CA GLY A 893 9.34 14.92 11.78
C GLY A 893 8.17 14.92 10.76
N TRP A 894 7.74 16.09 10.29
CA TRP A 894 6.77 16.36 9.22
C TRP A 894 7.45 16.76 7.89
N ASN A 895 8.79 16.87 7.88
CA ASN A 895 9.65 17.13 6.72
C ASN A 895 9.32 18.43 5.95
N ASP A 896 8.69 19.41 6.60
CA ASP A 896 8.43 20.77 6.09
C ASP A 896 7.86 20.86 4.64
N TRP A 897 7.11 19.85 4.19
CA TRP A 897 6.70 19.66 2.79
C TRP A 897 6.11 20.92 2.13
N TRP A 898 5.12 21.58 2.74
CA TRP A 898 4.52 22.79 2.14
C TRP A 898 5.51 23.97 2.05
N ASN A 899 6.55 24.03 2.91
CA ASN A 899 7.55 25.10 2.82
C ASN A 899 8.47 24.82 1.63
N LEU A 900 8.94 23.58 1.49
CA LEU A 900 9.85 23.18 0.43
C LEU A 900 9.18 23.30 -0.96
N GLY A 901 7.94 22.83 -1.11
CA GLY A 901 7.17 22.96 -2.35
C GLY A 901 6.86 24.41 -2.77
N ASN A 902 6.99 25.38 -1.85
CA ASN A 902 6.83 26.81 -2.16
C ASN A 902 8.14 27.54 -2.48
N VAL A 903 9.32 26.92 -2.36
CA VAL A 903 10.64 27.56 -2.61
C VAL A 903 11.48 26.89 -3.69
N VAL A 904 11.31 25.59 -3.95
CA VAL A 904 11.94 24.90 -5.09
C VAL A 904 10.89 24.45 -6.11
N PRO A 905 11.20 24.46 -7.43
CA PRO A 905 10.30 24.00 -8.47
C PRO A 905 9.77 22.59 -8.16
N SER A 906 8.44 22.45 -8.08
CA SER A 906 7.79 21.23 -7.63
C SER A 906 6.41 21.03 -8.26
N GLY A 907 6.04 19.78 -8.53
CA GLY A 907 4.73 19.44 -9.10
C GLY A 907 4.37 17.97 -8.92
N ARG A 908 3.11 17.59 -9.20
CA ARG A 908 2.71 16.17 -9.19
C ARG A 908 3.57 15.37 -10.17
N ILE A 909 3.80 15.93 -11.35
CA ILE A 909 4.69 15.42 -12.39
C ILE A 909 5.53 16.57 -12.95
N MET A 910 6.77 16.29 -13.34
CA MET A 910 7.73 17.24 -13.89
C MET A 910 8.54 16.59 -15.01
N VAL A 911 9.03 17.40 -15.95
CA VAL A 911 10.08 17.04 -16.93
C VAL A 911 11.08 18.19 -17.05
N TYR A 912 12.28 17.95 -17.60
CA TYR A 912 13.26 19.03 -17.78
C TYR A 912 14.25 18.78 -18.92
N ASP A 913 14.79 19.89 -19.42
CA ASP A 913 16.00 19.97 -20.23
C ASP A 913 17.12 20.68 -19.43
N ASP A 914 18.21 21.10 -20.07
CA ASP A 914 19.33 21.80 -19.42
C ASP A 914 19.00 23.25 -19.00
N GLN A 915 17.91 23.82 -19.52
CA GLN A 915 17.54 25.23 -19.36
C GLN A 915 16.35 25.44 -18.43
N CYS A 916 15.41 24.49 -18.41
CA CYS A 916 14.12 24.62 -17.76
C CYS A 916 13.59 23.33 -17.14
N PHE A 917 12.94 23.50 -15.99
CA PHE A 917 11.87 22.59 -15.54
C PHE A 917 10.56 22.96 -16.18
N TYR A 918 9.79 21.94 -16.53
CA TYR A 918 8.38 22.02 -16.86
C TYR A 918 7.62 21.11 -15.88
N GLY A 919 6.43 21.52 -15.43
CA GLY A 919 5.70 20.70 -14.45
C GLY A 919 4.24 21.07 -14.29
N TYR A 920 3.48 20.13 -13.74
CA TYR A 920 2.09 20.31 -13.34
C TYR A 920 2.03 20.31 -11.81
N GLY A 921 1.95 21.49 -11.20
CA GLY A 921 2.09 21.69 -9.76
C GLY A 921 1.03 22.64 -9.19
N ARG A 922 1.03 22.84 -7.88
CA ARG A 922 0.17 23.87 -7.27
C ARG A 922 0.79 25.25 -7.45
N ASN A 923 -0.05 26.27 -7.60
CA ASN A 923 0.36 27.67 -7.50
C ASN A 923 0.90 28.03 -6.09
N LEU A 924 0.43 27.35 -5.04
CA LEU A 924 0.93 27.43 -3.67
C LEU A 924 0.63 26.13 -2.90
N TYR A 925 1.46 25.80 -1.92
CA TYR A 925 1.22 24.71 -0.97
C TYR A 925 0.87 25.30 0.40
N PRO A 926 -0.37 25.13 0.91
CA PRO A 926 -0.81 25.85 2.11
C PRO A 926 -0.14 25.34 3.40
N GLY A 927 0.08 26.26 4.33
CA GLY A 927 0.68 26.00 5.63
C GLY A 927 -0.18 25.21 6.62
N TYR A 928 0.38 24.99 7.82
CA TYR A 928 -0.23 24.21 8.90
C TYR A 928 -1.68 24.61 9.22
N MET A 929 -2.55 23.60 9.36
CA MET A 929 -4.01 23.72 9.53
C MET A 929 -4.76 24.42 8.38
N GLY A 930 -4.11 24.67 7.23
CA GLY A 930 -4.78 25.21 6.04
C GLY A 930 -5.85 24.25 5.49
N GLY A 931 -5.50 22.97 5.32
CA GLY A 931 -6.33 21.97 4.64
C GLY A 931 -6.31 22.09 3.12
N GLN A 932 -6.58 20.99 2.41
CA GLN A 932 -6.60 20.99 0.94
C GLN A 932 -7.77 21.83 0.43
N TRP A 933 -7.55 22.63 -0.62
CA TRP A 933 -8.54 23.46 -1.33
C TRP A 933 -9.16 24.60 -0.51
N ARG A 934 -8.52 25.02 0.58
CA ARG A 934 -9.05 26.06 1.50
C ARG A 934 -8.27 27.38 1.43
N ALA A 935 -7.16 27.44 0.69
CA ALA A 935 -6.25 28.58 0.65
C ALA A 935 -6.22 29.34 -0.69
N GLY A 936 -7.04 28.93 -1.67
CA GLY A 936 -6.96 29.43 -3.05
C GLY A 936 -5.92 28.71 -3.89
N GLU A 937 -5.50 27.51 -3.47
CA GLU A 937 -4.61 26.69 -4.28
C GLU A 937 -5.34 26.11 -5.51
N ALA A 938 -4.64 26.12 -6.64
CA ALA A 938 -5.06 25.54 -7.91
C ALA A 938 -3.86 24.83 -8.55
N TYR A 939 -4.13 23.82 -9.37
CA TYR A 939 -3.08 23.23 -10.21
C TYR A 939 -2.89 24.03 -11.49
N GLN A 940 -1.64 24.15 -11.92
CA GLN A 940 -1.21 24.88 -13.10
C GLN A 940 -0.05 24.13 -13.78
N LEU A 941 0.10 24.31 -15.08
CA LEU A 941 1.41 24.14 -15.71
C LEU A 941 2.32 25.30 -15.33
N PHE A 942 3.62 25.03 -15.27
CA PHE A 942 4.65 26.05 -15.13
C PHE A 942 5.90 25.70 -15.93
N ALA A 943 6.69 26.73 -16.25
CA ALA A 943 8.10 26.60 -16.57
C ALA A 943 8.94 27.40 -15.56
N SER A 944 10.05 26.83 -15.09
CA SER A 944 11.00 27.46 -14.17
C SER A 944 12.43 27.28 -14.68
N PRO A 945 13.35 28.26 -14.52
CA PRO A 945 14.76 28.07 -14.86
C PRO A 945 15.38 26.87 -14.13
N ARG A 946 16.31 26.14 -14.78
CA ARG A 946 17.01 24.97 -14.22
C ARG A 946 17.78 25.30 -12.93
N ASN A 947 18.46 26.44 -12.91
CA ASN A 947 19.24 26.92 -11.77
C ASN A 947 18.39 27.35 -10.55
N ALA A 948 17.07 27.51 -10.70
CA ALA A 948 16.17 27.81 -9.57
C ALA A 948 16.08 26.66 -8.53
N ALA A 949 16.64 25.49 -8.85
CA ALA A 949 16.77 24.35 -7.93
C ALA A 949 18.19 24.17 -7.34
N GLU A 950 19.18 24.98 -7.75
CA GLU A 950 20.60 24.82 -7.37
C GLU A 950 20.96 25.45 -6.01
N ILE A 951 19.96 25.68 -5.16
CA ILE A 951 20.07 26.33 -3.85
C ILE A 951 21.00 25.54 -2.91
N ALA A 952 21.88 26.22 -2.18
CA ALA A 952 22.74 25.59 -1.18
C ALA A 952 21.91 25.11 0.04
N PRO A 953 22.28 24.01 0.73
CA PRO A 953 21.48 23.47 1.84
C PRO A 953 21.19 24.49 2.96
N ASP A 954 22.18 25.29 3.36
CA ASP A 954 22.03 26.32 4.40
C ASP A 954 21.14 27.50 3.96
N GLU A 955 21.17 27.86 2.67
CA GLU A 955 20.33 28.89 2.06
C GLU A 955 18.88 28.41 1.92
N LEU A 956 18.69 27.19 1.41
CA LEU A 956 17.39 26.52 1.30
C LEU A 956 16.72 26.40 2.68
N LEU A 957 17.52 26.07 3.70
CA LEU A 957 17.10 26.05 5.09
C LEU A 957 16.64 27.45 5.57
N GLU A 958 17.37 28.52 5.26
CA GLU A 958 16.99 29.88 5.66
C GLU A 958 15.71 30.36 4.94
N LEU A 959 15.56 30.05 3.64
CA LEU A 959 14.32 30.27 2.90
C LEU A 959 13.14 29.52 3.55
N VAL A 960 13.33 28.26 3.95
CA VAL A 960 12.29 27.48 4.67
C VAL A 960 11.96 28.07 6.05
N LYS A 961 12.93 28.62 6.79
CA LYS A 961 12.66 29.38 8.03
C LYS A 961 11.78 30.61 7.75
N GLN A 962 12.08 31.39 6.71
CA GLN A 962 11.28 32.56 6.32
C GLN A 962 9.87 32.16 5.87
N MET A 963 9.72 31.06 5.12
CA MET A 963 8.41 30.53 4.71
C MET A 963 7.51 30.12 5.86
N ARG A 964 8.07 29.60 6.96
CA ARG A 964 7.31 29.33 8.20
C ARG A 964 6.72 30.61 8.80
N VAL A 965 7.41 31.75 8.70
CA VAL A 965 6.88 33.07 9.11
C VAL A 965 5.77 33.53 8.16
N LYS A 966 5.93 33.33 6.84
CA LYS A 966 4.92 33.59 5.80
C LYS A 966 3.70 32.63 5.88
N LYS A 967 3.78 31.56 6.67
CA LYS A 967 2.74 30.51 6.87
C LYS A 967 2.25 29.85 5.58
N GLY A 968 3.09 29.72 4.55
CA GLY A 968 2.74 29.07 3.28
C GLY A 968 1.57 29.73 2.52
N ARG A 969 1.45 31.06 2.59
CA ARG A 969 0.40 31.84 1.89
C ARG A 969 0.84 32.43 0.54
N HIS A 970 2.04 32.08 0.09
CA HIS A 970 2.66 32.53 -1.15
C HIS A 970 3.70 31.50 -1.58
N THR A 971 4.23 31.62 -2.80
CA THR A 971 5.45 30.93 -3.24
C THR A 971 6.54 31.95 -3.55
N ASP A 972 7.80 31.59 -3.32
CA ASP A 972 8.97 32.38 -3.72
C ASP A 972 9.64 31.82 -5.00
N ILE A 973 9.00 30.85 -5.69
CA ILE A 973 9.52 30.24 -6.93
C ILE A 973 9.43 31.23 -8.10
N SER A 974 10.53 31.37 -8.83
CA SER A 974 10.58 32.17 -10.07
C SER A 974 10.16 31.34 -11.28
N TYR A 975 9.02 31.70 -11.89
CA TYR A 975 8.51 31.07 -13.10
C TYR A 975 8.81 31.90 -14.35
N ARG A 976 9.21 31.27 -15.46
CA ARG A 976 9.24 31.92 -16.79
C ARG A 976 7.82 32.17 -17.31
N TRP A 977 6.92 31.21 -17.10
CA TRP A 977 5.49 31.30 -17.38
C TRP A 977 4.71 30.32 -16.51
N THR A 978 3.41 30.56 -16.36
CA THR A 978 2.43 29.62 -15.78
C THR A 978 1.17 29.61 -16.64
N ALA A 979 0.46 28.47 -16.69
CA ALA A 979 -0.74 28.31 -17.51
C ALA A 979 -1.77 27.38 -16.85
N GLY A 980 -3.05 27.73 -16.92
CA GLY A 980 -4.15 26.83 -16.59
C GLY A 980 -4.39 25.81 -17.71
N VAL A 981 -4.87 24.62 -17.36
CA VAL A 981 -5.16 23.52 -18.31
C VAL A 981 -6.53 22.89 -18.05
N PRO A 982 -7.22 22.35 -19.08
CA PRO A 982 -8.56 21.78 -18.94
C PRO A 982 -8.60 20.37 -18.34
N MET A 983 -7.44 19.84 -17.89
CA MET A 983 -7.25 18.47 -17.45
C MET A 983 -6.43 18.41 -16.16
N SER A 984 -6.59 17.32 -15.41
CA SER A 984 -5.61 16.94 -14.38
C SER A 984 -4.52 16.08 -15.00
N VAL A 985 -3.33 16.65 -15.21
CA VAL A 985 -2.23 15.98 -15.94
C VAL A 985 -1.70 14.76 -15.19
N ARG A 986 -1.74 13.59 -15.83
CA ARG A 986 -1.34 12.26 -15.33
C ARG A 986 -0.11 11.68 -16.04
N ALA A 987 0.22 12.16 -17.23
CA ALA A 987 1.49 11.88 -17.89
C ALA A 987 2.02 13.15 -18.58
N MET A 988 3.36 13.27 -18.70
CA MET A 988 4.03 14.44 -19.27
C MET A 988 5.35 14.05 -19.94
N ALA A 989 5.63 14.55 -21.13
CA ALA A 989 6.89 14.32 -21.84
C ALA A 989 7.31 15.55 -22.67
N LEU A 990 8.61 15.85 -22.73
CA LEU A 990 9.17 16.95 -23.53
C LEU A 990 9.80 16.42 -24.83
N ALA A 991 9.42 17.02 -25.95
CA ALA A 991 9.85 16.69 -27.31
C ALA A 991 10.46 17.93 -27.98
N GLY A 992 11.76 18.14 -27.77
CA GLY A 992 12.47 19.35 -28.20
C GLY A 992 11.89 20.63 -27.56
N GLN A 993 10.98 21.30 -28.28
CA GLN A 993 10.30 22.53 -27.82
C GLN A 993 8.78 22.36 -27.60
N THR A 994 8.27 21.11 -27.66
CA THR A 994 6.86 20.78 -27.38
C THR A 994 6.74 19.96 -26.11
N LEU A 995 5.97 20.45 -25.16
CA LEU A 995 5.56 19.71 -23.96
C LEU A 995 4.24 19.00 -24.25
N PHE A 996 4.23 17.67 -24.25
CA PHE A 996 3.00 16.89 -24.32
C PHE A 996 2.49 16.58 -22.92
N ILE A 997 1.20 16.78 -22.69
CA ILE A 997 0.51 16.47 -21.43
C ILE A 997 -0.77 15.68 -21.70
N ALA A 998 -1.07 14.71 -20.83
CA ALA A 998 -2.32 13.95 -20.93
C ALA A 998 -2.93 13.62 -19.55
N GLY A 999 -4.27 13.58 -19.48
CA GLY A 999 -5.01 13.22 -18.27
C GLY A 999 -6.52 13.44 -18.34
N PRO A 1000 -7.29 13.01 -17.32
CA PRO A 1000 -8.74 13.20 -17.26
C PRO A 1000 -9.13 14.69 -17.22
N PRO A 1001 -10.30 15.08 -17.76
CA PRO A 1001 -10.80 16.46 -17.68
C PRO A 1001 -10.92 16.98 -16.24
N ASP A 1002 -10.59 18.26 -15.99
CA ASP A 1002 -10.82 18.87 -14.69
C ASP A 1002 -12.31 19.24 -14.51
N ALA A 1003 -13.02 18.41 -13.74
CA ALA A 1003 -14.40 18.60 -13.33
C ALA A 1003 -14.57 18.92 -11.83
N GLU A 1004 -13.50 19.10 -11.03
CA GLU A 1004 -13.62 19.43 -9.60
C GLU A 1004 -13.96 20.92 -9.38
N LYS A 1005 -15.12 21.37 -9.86
CA LYS A 1005 -15.59 22.77 -9.72
C LYS A 1005 -16.29 22.96 -8.36
N PRO A 1006 -15.74 23.77 -7.44
CA PRO A 1006 -16.35 24.00 -6.14
C PRO A 1006 -17.57 24.92 -6.24
N GLU A 1007 -18.56 24.75 -5.34
CA GLU A 1007 -19.77 25.61 -5.29
C GLU A 1007 -19.44 27.09 -5.08
N VAL A 1008 -18.40 27.34 -4.26
CA VAL A 1008 -17.89 28.66 -3.87
C VAL A 1008 -16.37 28.51 -3.77
N PRO A 1009 -15.56 29.52 -4.16
CA PRO A 1009 -14.12 29.49 -3.96
C PRO A 1009 -13.74 29.11 -2.52
N ASN A 1010 -12.70 28.28 -2.40
CA ASN A 1010 -12.14 27.78 -1.13
C ASN A 1010 -13.07 26.89 -0.29
N ARG A 1011 -14.13 26.32 -0.87
CA ARG A 1011 -14.92 25.23 -0.26
C ARG A 1011 -14.53 23.84 -0.79
N LEU A 1012 -14.82 22.82 0.03
CA LEU A 1012 -14.66 21.41 -0.32
C LEU A 1012 -15.84 20.83 -1.10
N THR A 1013 -17.02 21.46 -1.03
CA THR A 1013 -18.23 21.03 -1.73
C THR A 1013 -18.15 21.38 -3.22
N LEU A 1014 -18.52 20.43 -4.07
CA LEU A 1014 -18.47 20.53 -5.54
C LEU A 1014 -19.88 20.75 -6.11
N VAL A 1015 -19.96 21.47 -7.24
CA VAL A 1015 -21.23 21.71 -7.96
C VAL A 1015 -21.84 20.41 -8.50
N ASN A 1016 -20.98 19.48 -8.94
CA ASN A 1016 -21.39 18.16 -9.41
C ASN A 1016 -20.34 17.11 -8.98
N PRO A 1017 -20.43 16.55 -7.75
CA PRO A 1017 -19.41 15.66 -7.22
C PRO A 1017 -19.32 14.32 -7.95
N ASP A 1018 -20.43 13.85 -8.53
CA ASP A 1018 -20.49 12.58 -9.26
C ASP A 1018 -19.89 12.71 -10.67
N GLU A 1019 -20.09 13.84 -11.36
CA GLU A 1019 -19.37 14.14 -12.61
C GLU A 1019 -17.87 14.32 -12.37
N ALA A 1020 -17.49 14.92 -11.24
CA ALA A 1020 -16.09 15.04 -10.84
C ALA A 1020 -15.44 13.68 -10.55
N LEU A 1021 -16.18 12.76 -9.90
CA LEU A 1021 -15.73 11.39 -9.67
C LEU A 1021 -15.62 10.60 -10.98
N ALA A 1022 -16.64 10.65 -11.85
CA ALA A 1022 -16.63 9.97 -13.13
C ALA A 1022 -15.53 10.48 -14.08
N ALA A 1023 -15.20 11.78 -14.01
CA ALA A 1023 -14.03 12.32 -14.70
C ALA A 1023 -12.72 11.78 -14.11
N PHE A 1024 -12.55 11.81 -12.78
CA PHE A 1024 -11.34 11.35 -12.10
C PHE A 1024 -11.07 9.84 -12.29
N GLU A 1025 -12.12 9.02 -12.27
CA GLU A 1025 -12.05 7.58 -12.54
C GLU A 1025 -11.86 7.24 -14.03
N GLY A 1026 -11.82 8.26 -14.92
CA GLY A 1026 -11.59 8.08 -16.35
C GLY A 1026 -12.80 7.63 -17.17
N GLN A 1027 -14.00 7.58 -16.56
CA GLN A 1027 -15.25 7.22 -17.24
C GLN A 1027 -15.62 8.20 -18.37
N ARG A 1028 -14.96 9.37 -18.43
CA ARG A 1028 -15.10 10.38 -19.49
C ARG A 1028 -13.96 10.39 -20.52
N GLY A 1029 -13.04 9.42 -20.45
CA GLY A 1029 -11.80 9.41 -21.22
C GLY A 1029 -10.79 10.44 -20.70
N ALA A 1030 -9.87 10.86 -21.57
CA ALA A 1030 -8.84 11.86 -21.27
C ALA A 1030 -8.64 12.87 -22.41
N ILE A 1031 -7.86 13.91 -22.13
CA ILE A 1031 -7.39 14.89 -23.10
C ILE A 1031 -5.87 14.70 -23.23
N LEU A 1032 -5.35 14.81 -24.44
CA LEU A 1032 -3.93 14.95 -24.77
C LEU A 1032 -3.74 16.32 -25.42
N SER A 1033 -2.87 17.17 -24.87
CA SER A 1033 -2.59 18.50 -25.42
C SER A 1033 -1.10 18.67 -25.69
N ALA A 1034 -0.78 19.24 -26.85
CA ALA A 1034 0.57 19.72 -27.18
C ALA A 1034 0.69 21.18 -26.71
N VAL A 1035 1.76 21.51 -25.99
CA VAL A 1035 1.96 22.82 -25.36
C VAL A 1035 3.34 23.38 -25.72
N SER A 1036 3.40 24.67 -26.02
CA SER A 1036 4.63 25.42 -26.28
C SER A 1036 5.52 25.45 -25.03
N ALA A 1037 6.75 24.92 -25.13
CA ALA A 1037 7.72 25.01 -24.05
C ALA A 1037 8.23 26.46 -23.81
N ALA A 1038 8.08 27.34 -24.80
CA ALA A 1038 8.54 28.73 -24.73
C ALA A 1038 7.60 29.63 -23.92
N ASP A 1039 6.28 29.44 -24.01
CA ASP A 1039 5.29 30.36 -23.45
C ASP A 1039 4.00 29.71 -22.89
N GLY A 1040 3.94 28.38 -22.79
CA GLY A 1040 2.83 27.66 -22.17
C GLY A 1040 1.52 27.62 -22.96
N LYS A 1041 1.50 28.14 -24.19
CA LYS A 1041 0.30 28.10 -25.05
C LYS A 1041 -0.01 26.68 -25.52
N CYS A 1042 -1.29 26.31 -25.49
CA CYS A 1042 -1.77 25.12 -26.19
C CYS A 1042 -1.62 25.29 -27.71
N LEU A 1043 -1.07 24.28 -28.37
CA LEU A 1043 -0.80 24.22 -29.82
C LEU A 1043 -1.83 23.33 -30.54
N SER A 1044 -2.35 22.30 -29.85
CA SER A 1044 -3.39 21.39 -30.32
C SER A 1044 -3.87 20.49 -29.18
N GLU A 1045 -5.10 19.98 -29.29
CA GLU A 1045 -5.68 19.00 -28.37
C GLU A 1045 -6.29 17.82 -29.13
N LEU A 1046 -6.25 16.64 -28.51
CA LEU A 1046 -6.86 15.40 -28.99
C LEU A 1046 -7.58 14.72 -27.82
N LYS A 1047 -8.79 14.20 -28.04
CA LYS A 1047 -9.48 13.36 -27.05
C LYS A 1047 -8.93 11.93 -27.11
N LEU A 1048 -8.69 11.34 -25.94
CA LEU A 1048 -8.40 9.93 -25.76
C LEU A 1048 -9.60 9.22 -25.12
N ASP A 1049 -9.88 7.98 -25.50
CA ASP A 1049 -11.03 7.23 -24.98
C ASP A 1049 -10.80 6.62 -23.59
N ALA A 1050 -9.54 6.45 -23.18
CA ALA A 1050 -9.12 6.00 -21.86
C ALA A 1050 -8.13 6.99 -21.23
N MET A 1051 -7.83 6.83 -19.94
CA MET A 1051 -6.75 7.59 -19.28
C MET A 1051 -5.37 7.00 -19.59
N PRO A 1052 -4.32 7.83 -19.70
CA PRO A 1052 -2.95 7.33 -19.66
C PRO A 1052 -2.62 6.73 -18.29
N VAL A 1053 -1.72 5.74 -18.26
CA VAL A 1053 -1.11 5.31 -16.99
C VAL A 1053 -0.24 6.45 -16.42
N TRP A 1054 0.08 6.36 -15.14
CA TRP A 1054 0.92 7.37 -14.48
C TRP A 1054 2.30 7.42 -15.13
N ASP A 1055 2.72 8.63 -15.52
CA ASP A 1055 3.93 8.89 -16.30
C ASP A 1055 4.07 8.03 -17.58
N GLY A 1056 2.94 7.65 -18.17
CA GLY A 1056 2.84 6.65 -19.24
C GLY A 1056 3.29 7.07 -20.63
N MET A 1057 4.14 8.09 -20.80
CA MET A 1057 4.51 8.62 -22.12
C MET A 1057 6.00 8.51 -22.45
N ALA A 1058 6.30 8.31 -23.73
CA ALA A 1058 7.66 8.31 -24.29
C ALA A 1058 7.73 9.05 -25.63
N VAL A 1059 8.83 9.77 -25.85
CA VAL A 1059 9.13 10.48 -27.11
C VAL A 1059 10.34 9.84 -27.77
N ALA A 1060 10.17 9.28 -28.96
CA ALA A 1060 11.26 8.64 -29.71
C ALA A 1060 10.94 8.63 -31.21
N GLN A 1061 11.97 8.61 -32.07
CA GLN A 1061 11.82 8.33 -33.52
C GLN A 1061 10.80 9.23 -34.27
N GLY A 1062 10.58 10.47 -33.80
CA GLY A 1062 9.62 11.42 -34.38
C GLY A 1062 8.16 11.20 -33.96
N ARG A 1063 7.92 10.34 -32.98
CA ARG A 1063 6.58 9.89 -32.53
C ARG A 1063 6.42 10.02 -31.02
N LEU A 1064 5.17 10.12 -30.57
CA LEU A 1064 4.78 10.05 -29.16
C LEU A 1064 4.12 8.69 -28.91
N PHE A 1065 4.52 8.01 -27.84
CA PHE A 1065 3.96 6.72 -27.43
C PHE A 1065 3.27 6.87 -26.07
N LEU A 1066 2.10 6.24 -25.90
CA LEU A 1066 1.32 6.30 -24.66
C LEU A 1066 0.91 4.90 -24.22
N SER A 1067 1.10 4.59 -22.94
CA SER A 1067 0.48 3.45 -22.24
C SER A 1067 -0.81 3.89 -21.54
N MET A 1068 -1.88 3.10 -21.66
CA MET A 1068 -3.23 3.45 -21.23
C MET A 1068 -3.77 2.50 -20.15
N VAL A 1069 -4.60 3.02 -19.24
CA VAL A 1069 -5.12 2.26 -18.07
C VAL A 1069 -6.01 1.08 -18.49
N ASP A 1070 -6.56 1.09 -19.69
CA ASP A 1070 -7.42 0.05 -20.27
C ASP A 1070 -6.65 -1.09 -20.98
N GLY A 1071 -5.32 -1.16 -20.84
CA GLY A 1071 -4.48 -2.22 -21.41
C GLY A 1071 -3.94 -1.94 -22.81
N LYS A 1072 -4.17 -0.74 -23.36
CA LYS A 1072 -3.66 -0.36 -24.70
C LYS A 1072 -2.34 0.38 -24.65
N VAL A 1073 -1.54 0.22 -25.71
CA VAL A 1073 -0.42 1.08 -26.06
C VAL A 1073 -0.72 1.74 -27.41
N LEU A 1074 -0.54 3.06 -27.50
CA LEU A 1074 -0.78 3.87 -28.69
C LEU A 1074 0.55 4.41 -29.22
N CYS A 1075 0.65 4.50 -30.55
CA CYS A 1075 1.66 5.32 -31.22
C CYS A 1075 0.98 6.48 -31.95
N MET A 1076 1.51 7.69 -31.75
CA MET A 1076 1.03 8.93 -32.34
C MET A 1076 2.07 9.47 -33.33
N SER A 1077 1.62 9.89 -34.51
CA SER A 1077 2.42 10.63 -35.47
C SER A 1077 1.66 11.84 -36.01
N GLY A 1078 2.37 12.73 -36.70
CA GLY A 1078 1.72 13.67 -37.60
C GLY A 1078 0.92 12.94 -38.69
N LYS A 1079 0.05 13.67 -39.40
CA LYS A 1079 -0.56 13.13 -40.62
C LYS A 1079 0.56 12.83 -41.62
N ASN A 1080 0.70 11.57 -42.02
CA ASN A 1080 1.29 11.29 -43.32
C ASN A 1080 0.39 11.96 -44.36
N GLU A 1081 0.94 12.86 -45.17
CA GLU A 1081 0.40 13.05 -46.50
C GLU A 1081 0.43 11.68 -47.18
N THR A 1082 -0.74 11.21 -47.63
CA THR A 1082 -0.81 9.99 -48.42
C THR A 1082 0.04 10.20 -49.66
N LYS A 1083 1.15 9.45 -49.77
CA LYS A 1083 1.87 9.36 -51.04
C LYS A 1083 0.89 8.90 -52.10
N GLY A 1084 0.69 9.72 -53.13
CA GLY A 1084 0.42 9.20 -54.45
C GLY A 1084 1.59 8.29 -54.87
N ASP A 1085 1.36 7.28 -55.70
CA ASP A 1085 0.26 7.16 -56.67
C ASP A 1085 -0.58 5.88 -56.53
#